data_AF-A0A7R9KVU9-F1
#
_entry.id   AF-A0A7R9KVU9-F1
#
_cell.length_a   1.000
_cell.length_b   1.000
_cell.length_c   1.000
_cell.angle_alpha   90.00
_cell.angle_beta   90.00
_cell.angle_gamma   90.00
#
_symmetry.space_group_name_H-M   'P 1'
#
loop_
_entity.id
_entity.type
_entity.pdbx_description
1 polymer ?
#
loop_
_entity_poly.entity_id
_entity_poly.type
_entity_poly.pdbx_seq_one_letter_code
_entity_poly.pdbx_strand_id
1 'polypeptide(L)'
;MGSVGHVNACIGLAEVLLSRGHKIVFVVNKAFTGKISPFGFIEEIMPSEETNGQKPGPDIAGRLLGTGLLSAETSYKSLEIMQTLPLLEAMIPTMRANEPKLKAIVAKHNPDVFIVDDFVGSPTLIHSTKPWVFLFSGNPLFVLHDDRTPPGMSGYPSNGDRKGWQEFREMSKNRTKKQLIKYNEWMKEEGFPISTIDRAIPESPYLNIYGYPEELDYTDLRALPKKWLSVDAFMRKGEKQEFKIPDKFLDRDIEKSKLIYFSMGTMGSINVDIMKRLVSILSKSHHKFIVSKGPRGNMYELADNMWGENSVPQTKLLPFVDLVITHGGNNSVTETFTYGKPMIVMPLFGDQWDNAQRVDEKGFGIRLNPHTVSEQELLDTIEKLLNDKELKHKLSVASKRVGHVNACIGLAEVLLSRGHAIVFVGGQPYAGKLAPFGFIEEILTSDYKHKKAGELEAKIANFQFIDVMINEMRANEPKLKAIIAKHNPDVYIIDDFAGSPTLIHSNKPWVLLISGGPLFAINDDNTPPFASELTDSIFRKQSLKYNDWMKEEGFPITTNNKAIPESPYLNIYGFPEELDYTDIRPIPEKWLRVDTFMRRGELNCKIDLKIPEIFLERDEQKNKLIYLSMGSMGSVDVNLMKRLVSILSKSQHKIIVSKGLLGDTYELADNMWGKNSVPQTKVLPLVDVVITHGGTNSVTETFVCGKPMIIMPLFADQYDNAQRVEKKGFKIVEQNCEILQFLKNTLTILFAPMEGVGHVNACIGLAEVLLSRGHKVVFAVDQSYAGKLSPFGFIEEIITSEESKGKKPGEDGATKLLASGLLSTKTSLETLKSMKSMPFMDLMLRTFRANEPQRKAIVAKHNPDVYIIDDFFGSPTLIHSNKPWVLLCSGNPLFYIDDDRTPPPASGYPSNGDRKLWEEFLELKNESFKSHAIKYNAWMKEEGFPITTNNKAMPDSPYLNIYGYPEELDYTDLRPLPEKWLSVDAFMRRGEKQEFKIPDKFNDRDIEKSKLIYLSLGSMGSVNVDLMKRLVSILSKSQHKIIVSKGVLGDTYELADN
;
A
#
# COMPACT_ATOMS: atom_id res chain seq x y z
N MET A 1 33.27 -30.17 -0.82
CA MET A 1 32.99 -30.73 0.52
C MET A 1 31.57 -31.32 0.61
N GLY A 2 31.30 -32.18 1.62
CA GLY A 2 30.01 -32.86 1.80
C GLY A 2 29.07 -32.27 2.86
N SER A 3 29.36 -31.07 3.36
CA SER A 3 28.59 -30.41 4.42
C SER A 3 27.40 -29.64 3.83
N VAL A 4 26.26 -29.68 4.52
CA VAL A 4 24.99 -29.06 4.07
C VAL A 4 25.13 -27.56 3.81
N GLY A 5 25.91 -26.83 4.63
CA GLY A 5 26.13 -25.39 4.46
C GLY A 5 26.76 -25.02 3.11
N HIS A 6 27.85 -25.69 2.73
CA HIS A 6 28.58 -25.42 1.49
C HIS A 6 27.74 -25.79 0.26
N VAL A 7 27.09 -26.95 0.32
CA VAL A 7 26.19 -27.40 -0.76
C VAL A 7 25.05 -26.40 -0.95
N ASN A 8 24.43 -25.92 0.13
CA ASN A 8 23.34 -24.94 0.05
C ASN A 8 23.78 -23.60 -0.55
N ALA A 9 24.98 -23.12 -0.23
CA ALA A 9 25.51 -21.90 -0.81
C ALA A 9 25.75 -22.03 -2.32
N CYS A 10 26.35 -23.15 -2.75
CA CYS A 10 26.51 -23.45 -4.17
C CYS A 10 25.18 -23.61 -4.90
N ILE A 11 24.14 -24.19 -4.28
CA ILE A 11 22.79 -24.28 -4.87
C ILE A 11 22.24 -22.86 -5.13
N GLY A 12 22.34 -21.95 -4.16
CA GLY A 12 21.81 -20.59 -4.32
C GLY A 12 22.40 -19.85 -5.52
N LEU A 13 23.71 -19.96 -5.75
CA LEU A 13 24.35 -19.41 -6.94
C LEU A 13 23.98 -20.19 -8.22
N ALA A 14 23.93 -21.53 -8.14
CA ALA A 14 23.62 -22.39 -9.27
C ALA A 14 22.20 -22.17 -9.82
N GLU A 15 21.20 -21.92 -8.97
CA GLU A 15 19.83 -21.60 -9.40
C GLU A 15 19.77 -20.31 -10.21
N VAL A 16 20.54 -19.29 -9.81
CA VAL A 16 20.64 -18.01 -10.52
C VAL A 16 21.32 -18.19 -11.88
N LEU A 17 22.32 -19.06 -11.98
CA LEU A 17 22.97 -19.36 -13.25
C LEU A 17 22.08 -20.20 -14.16
N LEU A 18 21.36 -21.19 -13.60
CA LEU A 18 20.40 -22.00 -14.33
C LEU A 18 19.26 -21.14 -14.91
N SER A 19 18.73 -20.19 -14.13
CA SER A 19 17.68 -19.28 -14.61
C SER A 19 18.15 -18.35 -15.72
N ARG A 20 19.46 -18.21 -15.92
CA ARG A 20 20.07 -17.46 -17.03
C ARG A 20 20.42 -18.35 -18.23
N GLY A 21 19.92 -19.58 -18.25
CA GLY A 21 20.10 -20.53 -19.36
C GLY A 21 21.42 -21.29 -19.32
N HIS A 22 22.20 -21.22 -18.23
CA HIS A 22 23.43 -21.98 -18.10
C HIS A 22 23.17 -23.43 -17.72
N LYS A 23 23.93 -24.36 -18.32
CA LYS A 23 23.94 -25.77 -17.95
C LYS A 23 24.79 -25.97 -16.70
N ILE A 24 24.19 -26.52 -15.64
CA ILE A 24 24.89 -26.73 -14.36
C ILE A 24 25.19 -28.22 -14.17
N VAL A 25 26.47 -28.53 -13.97
CA VAL A 25 26.92 -29.85 -13.50
C VAL A 25 27.36 -29.69 -12.05
N PHE A 26 26.73 -30.45 -11.15
CA PHE A 26 26.94 -30.32 -9.72
C PHE A 26 27.53 -31.61 -9.17
N VAL A 27 28.77 -31.53 -8.70
CA VAL A 27 29.51 -32.67 -8.16
C VAL A 27 29.28 -32.74 -6.65
N VAL A 28 28.62 -33.79 -6.18
CA VAL A 28 28.32 -34.00 -4.75
C VAL A 28 28.74 -35.39 -4.29
N ASN A 29 28.88 -35.60 -2.99
CA ASN A 29 29.11 -36.94 -2.47
C ASN A 29 27.83 -37.81 -2.51
N LYS A 30 27.99 -39.11 -2.28
CA LYS A 30 26.89 -40.10 -2.22
C LYS A 30 25.77 -39.77 -1.21
N ALA A 31 26.00 -38.91 -0.21
CA ALA A 31 24.96 -38.51 0.75
C ALA A 31 23.86 -37.61 0.15
N PHE A 32 24.17 -36.97 -0.99
CA PHE A 32 23.27 -36.07 -1.70
C PHE A 32 22.64 -36.70 -2.93
N THR A 33 22.87 -37.99 -3.21
CA THR A 33 22.26 -38.67 -4.35
C THR A 33 20.74 -38.46 -4.39
N GLY A 34 20.26 -37.97 -5.53
CA GLY A 34 18.86 -37.65 -5.81
C GLY A 34 18.35 -36.35 -5.18
N LYS A 35 19.18 -35.62 -4.42
CA LYS A 35 18.78 -34.36 -3.75
C LYS A 35 19.09 -33.12 -4.58
N ILE A 36 19.99 -33.23 -5.57
CA ILE A 36 20.43 -32.10 -6.38
C ILE A 36 19.63 -32.04 -7.71
N SER A 37 19.31 -33.18 -8.29
CA SER A 37 18.52 -33.26 -9.53
C SER A 37 17.17 -32.53 -9.52
N PRO A 38 16.40 -32.46 -8.40
CA PRO A 38 15.12 -31.73 -8.36
C PRO A 38 15.20 -30.22 -8.65
N PHE A 39 16.39 -29.64 -8.53
CA PHE A 39 16.69 -28.24 -8.87
C PHE A 39 16.95 -28.03 -10.37
N GLY A 40 16.98 -29.11 -11.18
CA GLY A 40 17.25 -29.04 -12.63
C GLY A 40 18.73 -29.11 -13.00
N PHE A 41 19.60 -29.39 -12.03
CA PHE A 41 21.05 -29.56 -12.27
C PHE A 41 21.38 -30.99 -12.69
N ILE A 42 22.49 -31.14 -13.42
CA ILE A 42 23.07 -32.45 -13.73
C ILE A 42 23.87 -32.91 -12.52
N GLU A 43 23.38 -33.94 -11.84
CA GLU A 43 24.00 -34.48 -10.63
C GLU A 43 25.11 -35.47 -11.01
N GLU A 44 26.32 -35.23 -10.51
CA GLU A 44 27.45 -36.15 -10.61
C GLU A 44 27.89 -36.58 -9.21
N ILE A 45 28.00 -37.89 -8.98
CA ILE A 45 28.28 -38.43 -7.65
C ILE A 45 29.76 -38.75 -7.53
N MET A 46 30.42 -38.08 -6.60
CA MET A 46 31.73 -38.44 -6.09
C MET A 46 31.57 -39.57 -5.07
N PRO A 47 32.16 -40.76 -5.31
CA PRO A 47 32.12 -41.85 -4.34
C PRO A 47 32.99 -41.51 -3.13
N SER A 48 32.51 -41.82 -1.93
CA SER A 48 33.33 -41.92 -0.72
C SER A 48 33.62 -43.40 -0.44
N GLU A 49 34.68 -43.69 0.31
CA GLU A 49 34.97 -45.04 0.83
C GLU A 49 33.72 -45.68 1.47
N GLU A 50 33.65 -47.00 1.41
CA GLU A 50 32.65 -47.81 2.09
C GLU A 50 32.72 -47.58 3.61
N THR A 51 31.98 -46.61 4.12
CA THR A 51 31.64 -46.54 5.54
C THR A 51 30.46 -47.49 5.77
N ASN A 52 30.73 -48.78 6.01
CA ASN A 52 29.83 -49.82 6.56
C ASN A 52 28.34 -49.40 6.72
N GLY A 53 27.62 -49.21 5.60
CA GLY A 53 26.17 -48.95 5.60
C GLY A 53 25.63 -47.68 6.29
N GLN A 54 26.46 -46.72 6.72
CA GLN A 54 25.99 -45.54 7.48
C GLN A 54 26.00 -44.24 6.67
N LYS A 55 24.96 -43.40 6.88
CA LYS A 55 24.78 -42.11 6.18
C LYS A 55 25.94 -41.13 6.54
N PRO A 56 26.53 -40.36 5.59
CA PRO A 56 27.76 -39.58 5.84
C PRO A 56 27.64 -38.33 6.74
N GLY A 57 26.47 -37.68 6.81
CA GLY A 57 26.26 -36.47 7.63
C GLY A 57 26.38 -36.70 9.16
N PRO A 58 25.79 -37.79 9.70
CA PRO A 58 25.97 -38.21 11.10
C PRO A 58 27.41 -38.59 11.50
N ASP A 59 28.23 -39.09 10.57
CA ASP A 59 29.54 -39.68 10.89
C ASP A 59 30.61 -38.60 11.16
N ILE A 60 30.73 -37.56 10.33
CA ILE A 60 31.70 -36.46 10.59
C ILE A 60 31.34 -35.69 11.86
N ALA A 61 30.07 -35.33 12.03
CA ALA A 61 29.62 -34.64 13.24
C ALA A 61 29.80 -35.50 14.50
N GLY A 62 29.59 -36.82 14.39
CA GLY A 62 29.81 -37.78 15.47
C GLY A 62 31.29 -37.91 15.84
N ARG A 63 32.17 -37.98 14.84
CA ARG A 63 33.63 -37.96 15.04
C ARG A 63 34.09 -36.66 15.69
N LEU A 64 33.62 -35.50 15.22
CA LEU A 64 33.97 -34.19 15.79
C LEU A 64 33.39 -33.98 17.20
N LEU A 65 32.24 -34.58 17.52
CA LEU A 65 31.75 -34.63 18.89
C LEU A 65 32.68 -35.49 19.76
N GLY A 66 33.11 -36.64 19.25
CA GLY A 66 34.03 -37.55 19.93
C GLY A 66 35.42 -36.98 20.20
N THR A 67 35.86 -35.98 19.43
CA THR A 67 37.10 -35.22 19.70
C THR A 67 36.93 -34.11 20.74
N GLY A 68 35.68 -33.83 21.16
CA GLY A 68 35.34 -32.73 22.04
C GLY A 68 35.23 -31.37 21.33
N LEU A 69 35.42 -31.29 20.01
CA LEU A 69 35.41 -30.01 19.28
C LEU A 69 34.05 -29.31 19.34
N LEU A 70 32.96 -30.09 19.20
CA LEU A 70 31.58 -29.59 19.31
C LEU A 70 31.12 -29.37 20.76
N SER A 71 32.00 -29.66 21.73
CA SER A 71 31.76 -29.45 23.16
C SER A 71 32.69 -28.37 23.74
N ALA A 72 33.44 -27.67 22.90
CA ALA A 72 34.37 -26.64 23.33
C ALA A 72 33.60 -25.39 23.82
N GLU A 73 33.79 -25.04 25.09
CA GLU A 73 33.10 -23.90 25.70
C GLU A 73 33.57 -22.53 25.17
N THR A 74 34.77 -22.48 24.59
CA THR A 74 35.37 -21.26 24.04
C THR A 74 36.08 -21.52 22.72
N SER A 75 36.24 -20.48 21.90
CA SER A 75 37.02 -20.52 20.66
C SER A 75 38.49 -20.89 20.91
N TYR A 76 39.08 -20.44 22.02
CA TYR A 76 40.44 -20.80 22.41
C TYR A 76 40.57 -22.30 22.70
N LYS A 77 39.62 -22.87 23.47
CA LYS A 77 39.60 -24.31 23.72
C LYS A 77 39.37 -25.12 22.45
N SER A 78 38.53 -24.61 21.56
CA SER A 78 38.30 -25.17 20.22
C SER A 78 39.60 -25.19 19.41
N LEU A 79 40.40 -24.11 19.46
CA LEU A 79 41.71 -24.04 18.81
C LEU A 79 42.73 -25.02 19.40
N GLU A 80 42.81 -25.16 20.73
CA GLU A 80 43.66 -26.15 21.40
C GLU A 80 43.33 -27.58 20.94
N ILE A 81 42.05 -27.94 20.92
CA ILE A 81 41.60 -29.25 20.43
C ILE A 81 42.02 -29.41 18.96
N MET A 82 41.75 -28.42 18.12
CA MET A 82 42.13 -28.45 16.69
C MET A 82 43.64 -28.54 16.46
N GLN A 83 44.50 -28.12 17.39
CA GLN A 83 45.96 -28.31 17.26
C GLN A 83 46.37 -29.78 17.34
N THR A 84 45.59 -30.61 18.02
CA THR A 84 45.84 -32.05 18.18
C THR A 84 45.17 -32.89 17.08
N LEU A 85 44.24 -32.30 16.32
CA LEU A 85 43.49 -32.99 15.29
C LEU A 85 44.10 -32.76 13.88
N PRO A 86 44.47 -33.82 13.15
CA PRO A 86 44.98 -33.71 11.79
C PRO A 86 43.82 -33.54 10.77
N LEU A 87 42.94 -32.54 10.95
CA LEU A 87 41.70 -32.39 10.18
C LEU A 87 41.92 -32.25 8.67
N LEU A 88 42.76 -31.30 8.25
CA LEU A 88 43.11 -31.11 6.84
C LEU A 88 43.87 -32.33 6.29
N GLU A 89 44.80 -32.86 7.08
CA GLU A 89 45.61 -34.02 6.72
C GLU A 89 44.76 -35.27 6.46
N ALA A 90 43.71 -35.48 7.26
CA ALA A 90 42.78 -36.60 7.13
C ALA A 90 41.91 -36.52 5.87
N MET A 91 41.74 -35.33 5.29
CA MET A 91 40.97 -35.15 4.04
C MET A 91 41.79 -35.50 2.79
N ILE A 92 43.11 -35.33 2.83
CA ILE A 92 43.99 -35.47 1.67
C ILE A 92 43.89 -36.86 1.01
N PRO A 93 43.92 -38.00 1.73
CA PRO A 93 43.81 -39.32 1.10
C PRO A 93 42.51 -39.49 0.31
N THR A 94 41.39 -39.00 0.86
CA THR A 94 40.07 -39.09 0.21
C THR A 94 40.04 -38.23 -1.06
N MET A 95 40.58 -37.02 -0.99
CA MET A 95 40.65 -36.13 -2.15
C MET A 95 41.54 -36.69 -3.26
N ARG A 96 42.71 -37.21 -2.89
CA ARG A 96 43.63 -37.87 -3.81
C ARG A 96 43.00 -39.07 -4.50
N ALA A 97 42.26 -39.91 -3.77
CA ALA A 97 41.52 -41.03 -4.35
C ALA A 97 40.40 -40.59 -5.32
N ASN A 98 39.87 -39.38 -5.13
CA ASN A 98 38.80 -38.81 -5.94
C ASN A 98 39.30 -38.06 -7.19
N GLU A 99 40.56 -37.64 -7.26
CA GLU A 99 41.12 -36.91 -8.40
C GLU A 99 40.91 -37.60 -9.76
N PRO A 100 41.18 -38.91 -9.94
CA PRO A 100 40.96 -39.55 -11.24
C PRO A 100 39.51 -39.48 -11.71
N LYS A 101 38.55 -39.56 -10.78
CA LYS A 101 37.11 -39.46 -11.07
C LYS A 101 36.71 -38.02 -11.38
N LEU A 102 37.25 -37.05 -10.64
CA LEU A 102 37.04 -35.64 -10.94
C LEU A 102 37.57 -35.29 -12.33
N LYS A 103 38.77 -35.76 -12.70
CA LYS A 103 39.33 -35.63 -14.06
C LYS A 103 38.39 -36.24 -15.11
N ALA A 104 37.83 -37.42 -14.85
CA ALA A 104 36.86 -38.06 -15.77
C ALA A 104 35.54 -37.27 -15.90
N ILE A 105 35.00 -36.72 -14.80
CA ILE A 105 33.80 -35.87 -14.82
C ILE A 105 34.06 -34.58 -15.61
N VAL A 106 35.22 -33.94 -15.39
CA VAL A 106 35.62 -32.75 -16.13
C VAL A 106 35.77 -33.05 -17.63
N ALA A 107 36.40 -34.17 -17.99
CA ALA A 107 36.52 -34.59 -19.38
C ALA A 107 35.16 -34.90 -20.03
N LYS A 108 34.24 -35.53 -19.27
CA LYS A 108 32.89 -35.88 -19.74
C LYS A 108 32.04 -34.65 -20.05
N HIS A 109 32.08 -33.63 -19.19
CA HIS A 109 31.19 -32.47 -19.29
C HIS A 109 31.83 -31.24 -19.92
N ASN A 110 33.16 -31.19 -19.97
CA ASN A 110 33.96 -30.08 -20.52
C ASN A 110 33.46 -28.69 -20.08
N PRO A 111 33.40 -28.39 -18.77
CA PRO A 111 32.84 -27.14 -18.27
C PRO A 111 33.68 -25.92 -18.68
N ASP A 112 33.00 -24.79 -18.90
CA ASP A 112 33.64 -23.52 -19.24
C ASP A 112 34.18 -22.76 -18.04
N VAL A 113 33.59 -23.00 -16.86
CA VAL A 113 33.99 -22.41 -15.59
C VAL A 113 33.76 -23.39 -14.44
N PHE A 114 34.66 -23.41 -13.46
CA PHE A 114 34.46 -24.14 -12.21
C PHE A 114 34.02 -23.20 -11.09
N ILE A 115 33.13 -23.64 -10.21
CA ILE A 115 32.81 -22.94 -8.96
C ILE A 115 33.15 -23.90 -7.82
N VAL A 116 34.03 -23.46 -6.92
CA VAL A 116 34.61 -24.31 -5.88
C VAL A 116 34.31 -23.71 -4.52
N ASP A 117 33.62 -24.46 -3.67
CA ASP A 117 33.47 -24.20 -2.24
C ASP A 117 34.04 -25.40 -1.46
N ASP A 118 35.33 -25.31 -1.16
CA ASP A 118 36.07 -26.30 -0.39
C ASP A 118 37.21 -25.62 0.39
N PHE A 119 37.66 -26.26 1.47
CA PHE A 119 38.81 -25.78 2.25
C PHE A 119 40.15 -26.26 1.67
N VAL A 120 40.10 -27.23 0.75
CA VAL A 120 41.25 -27.86 0.12
C VAL A 120 41.10 -27.77 -1.39
N GLY A 121 42.10 -27.23 -2.08
CA GLY A 121 42.07 -27.08 -3.52
C GLY A 121 42.37 -28.40 -4.22
N SER A 122 41.45 -28.87 -5.06
CA SER A 122 41.72 -29.98 -5.97
C SER A 122 42.70 -29.50 -7.07
N PRO A 123 43.84 -30.17 -7.30
CA PRO A 123 44.78 -29.80 -8.36
C PRO A 123 44.14 -29.66 -9.74
N THR A 124 43.22 -30.58 -10.08
CA THR A 124 42.49 -30.58 -11.37
C THR A 124 41.68 -29.30 -11.62
N LEU A 125 41.17 -28.66 -10.56
CA LEU A 125 40.28 -27.50 -10.67
C LEU A 125 41.08 -26.19 -10.58
N ILE A 126 41.93 -26.06 -9.55
CA ILE A 126 42.59 -24.78 -9.25
C ILE A 126 43.75 -24.46 -10.21
N HIS A 127 44.30 -25.49 -10.88
CA HIS A 127 45.36 -25.36 -11.90
C HIS A 127 44.86 -25.67 -13.32
N SER A 128 43.54 -25.70 -13.52
CA SER A 128 42.97 -25.85 -14.85
C SER A 128 43.31 -24.67 -15.76
N THR A 129 43.35 -24.91 -17.06
CA THR A 129 43.41 -23.85 -18.08
C THR A 129 42.08 -23.12 -18.24
N LYS A 130 40.98 -23.71 -17.75
CA LYS A 130 39.66 -23.07 -17.70
C LYS A 130 39.54 -22.18 -16.45
N PRO A 131 38.81 -21.05 -16.53
CA PRO A 131 38.56 -20.20 -15.36
C PRO A 131 37.90 -20.96 -14.20
N TRP A 132 38.25 -20.59 -12.97
CA TRP A 132 37.58 -21.09 -11.77
C TRP A 132 37.24 -19.95 -10.82
N VAL A 133 36.17 -20.11 -10.05
CA VAL A 133 35.67 -19.14 -9.07
C VAL A 133 35.76 -19.77 -7.70
N PHE A 134 36.38 -19.06 -6.76
CA PHE A 134 36.35 -19.48 -5.36
C PHE A 134 35.09 -18.92 -4.70
N LEU A 135 34.16 -19.80 -4.30
CA LEU A 135 33.00 -19.43 -3.51
C LEU A 135 33.28 -19.81 -2.06
N PHE A 136 33.25 -18.84 -1.16
CA PHE A 136 33.43 -19.08 0.26
C PHE A 136 32.13 -18.82 1.03
N SER A 137 31.58 -19.86 1.65
CA SER A 137 30.29 -19.82 2.33
C SER A 137 30.35 -19.55 3.84
N GLY A 138 31.54 -19.45 4.43
CA GLY A 138 31.72 -19.11 5.86
C GLY A 138 31.96 -17.61 6.11
N ASN A 139 32.22 -17.24 7.36
CA ASN A 139 32.57 -15.86 7.73
C ASN A 139 33.81 -15.33 6.96
N PRO A 140 33.78 -14.12 6.37
CA PRO A 140 34.87 -13.62 5.53
C PRO A 140 36.22 -13.48 6.25
N LEU A 141 36.28 -13.36 7.58
CA LEU A 141 37.55 -13.30 8.32
C LEU A 141 38.43 -14.53 8.14
N PHE A 142 37.84 -15.67 7.77
CA PHE A 142 38.60 -16.89 7.51
C PHE A 142 39.48 -16.80 6.25
N VAL A 143 39.03 -16.07 5.23
CA VAL A 143 39.71 -15.98 3.93
C VAL A 143 40.33 -14.60 3.65
N LEU A 144 39.82 -13.54 4.30
CA LEU A 144 40.24 -12.15 4.10
C LEU A 144 40.88 -11.61 5.37
N HIS A 145 42.13 -12.01 5.59
CA HIS A 145 42.92 -11.58 6.74
C HIS A 145 43.44 -10.15 6.57
N ASP A 146 43.29 -9.34 7.61
CA ASP A 146 43.89 -8.01 7.74
C ASP A 146 44.29 -7.80 9.21
N ASP A 147 45.40 -7.12 9.49
CA ASP A 147 45.87 -6.86 10.87
C ASP A 147 44.91 -5.95 11.66
N ARG A 148 44.06 -5.19 10.95
CA ARG A 148 43.01 -4.36 11.54
C ARG A 148 41.79 -5.17 12.00
N THR A 149 41.59 -6.36 11.45
CA THR A 149 40.43 -7.24 11.74
C THR A 149 40.76 -8.35 12.75
N PRO A 150 39.78 -8.88 13.51
CA PRO A 150 40.02 -10.01 14.41
C PRO A 150 40.58 -11.24 13.67
N PRO A 151 41.31 -12.14 14.37
CA PRO A 151 41.68 -13.43 13.81
C PRO A 151 40.42 -14.23 13.46
N GLY A 152 40.37 -14.84 12.28
CA GLY A 152 39.26 -15.73 11.92
C GLY A 152 39.12 -16.91 12.89
N MET A 153 37.89 -17.32 13.15
CA MET A 153 37.43 -18.33 14.11
C MET A 153 37.65 -18.00 15.59
N SER A 154 38.06 -16.78 15.92
CA SER A 154 38.37 -16.41 17.31
C SER A 154 37.15 -15.94 18.09
N GLY A 155 36.14 -15.38 17.42
CA GLY A 155 35.03 -14.70 18.08
C GLY A 155 35.48 -13.53 18.97
N TYR A 156 36.62 -12.91 18.67
CA TYR A 156 37.02 -11.66 19.33
C TYR A 156 36.28 -10.47 18.73
N PRO A 157 35.89 -9.47 19.55
CA PRO A 157 35.27 -8.25 19.05
C PRO A 157 36.29 -7.40 18.29
N SER A 158 35.85 -6.59 17.33
CA SER A 158 36.72 -5.77 16.49
C SER A 158 37.45 -4.65 17.23
N ASN A 159 36.92 -4.23 18.38
CA ASN A 159 37.56 -3.31 19.33
C ASN A 159 38.31 -4.03 20.47
N GLY A 160 38.51 -5.35 20.37
CA GLY A 160 39.12 -6.18 21.41
C GLY A 160 40.64 -6.06 21.56
N ASP A 161 41.17 -6.77 22.55
CA ASP A 161 42.60 -6.79 22.87
C ASP A 161 43.45 -7.36 21.71
N ARG A 162 44.38 -6.53 21.22
CA ARG A 162 45.28 -6.86 20.12
C ARG A 162 46.33 -7.90 20.51
N LYS A 163 46.67 -8.04 21.79
CA LYS A 163 47.60 -9.08 22.25
C LYS A 163 46.97 -10.47 22.09
N GLY A 164 45.75 -10.65 22.60
CA GLY A 164 45.00 -11.90 22.40
C GLY A 164 44.79 -12.26 20.92
N TRP A 165 44.66 -11.26 20.04
CA TRP A 165 44.58 -11.49 18.60
C TRP A 165 45.88 -12.07 18.03
N GLN A 166 47.03 -11.51 18.43
CA GLN A 166 48.34 -11.97 17.96
C GLN A 166 48.61 -13.41 18.41
N GLU A 167 48.36 -13.73 19.68
CA GLU A 167 48.52 -15.08 20.23
C GLU A 167 47.65 -16.10 19.47
N PHE A 168 46.38 -15.78 19.22
CA PHE A 168 45.48 -16.65 18.46
C PHE A 168 45.93 -16.85 17.00
N ARG A 169 46.44 -15.79 16.35
CA ARG A 169 47.01 -15.87 14.99
C ARG A 169 48.22 -16.77 14.94
N GLU A 170 49.15 -16.62 15.87
CA GLU A 170 50.36 -17.46 15.94
C GLU A 170 50.00 -18.93 16.14
N MET A 171 49.10 -19.22 17.08
CA MET A 171 48.60 -20.57 17.31
C MET A 171 47.94 -21.17 16.06
N SER A 172 47.14 -20.37 15.35
CA SER A 172 46.45 -20.79 14.13
C SER A 172 47.42 -21.04 12.97
N LYS A 173 48.40 -20.15 12.76
CA LYS A 173 49.46 -20.29 11.75
C LYS A 173 50.30 -21.54 11.98
N ASN A 174 50.71 -21.78 13.23
CA ASN A 174 51.50 -22.95 13.60
C ASN A 174 50.73 -24.26 13.34
N ARG A 175 49.43 -24.29 13.63
CA ARG A 175 48.55 -25.43 13.29
C ARG A 175 48.50 -25.64 11.78
N THR A 176 48.16 -24.61 11.02
CA THR A 176 47.96 -24.75 9.57
C THR A 176 49.24 -25.13 8.85
N LYS A 177 50.39 -24.56 9.25
CA LYS A 177 51.70 -24.93 8.68
C LYS A 177 52.01 -26.42 8.85
N LYS A 178 51.70 -27.02 10.00
CA LYS A 178 51.86 -28.47 10.22
C LYS A 178 50.96 -29.29 9.29
N GLN A 179 49.71 -28.87 9.14
CA GLN A 179 48.73 -29.60 8.34
C GLN A 179 48.95 -29.46 6.82
N LEU A 180 49.57 -28.37 6.36
CA LEU A 180 49.88 -28.14 4.94
C LEU A 180 51.01 -29.00 4.39
N ILE A 181 51.84 -29.62 5.24
CA ILE A 181 52.99 -30.43 4.81
C ILE A 181 52.54 -31.51 3.81
N LYS A 182 51.57 -32.35 4.20
CA LYS A 182 51.07 -33.44 3.34
C LYS A 182 50.35 -32.93 2.09
N TYR A 183 49.70 -31.77 2.17
CA TYR A 183 49.03 -31.18 1.02
C TYR A 183 50.05 -30.69 -0.01
N ASN A 184 51.12 -30.04 0.45
CA ASN A 184 52.20 -29.58 -0.40
C ASN A 184 53.04 -30.74 -0.98
N GLU A 185 53.21 -31.83 -0.24
CA GLU A 185 53.77 -33.08 -0.76
C GLU A 185 52.93 -33.61 -1.92
N TRP A 186 51.61 -33.71 -1.72
CA TRP A 186 50.69 -34.16 -2.76
C TRP A 186 50.69 -33.24 -4.00
N MET A 187 50.68 -31.91 -3.82
CA MET A 187 50.79 -30.96 -4.94
C MET A 187 52.08 -31.12 -5.72
N LYS A 188 53.20 -31.32 -5.03
CA LYS A 188 54.50 -31.56 -5.66
C LYS A 188 54.51 -32.87 -6.46
N GLU A 189 53.89 -33.93 -5.94
CA GLU A 189 53.77 -35.22 -6.62
C GLU A 189 52.91 -35.14 -7.89
N GLU A 190 51.85 -34.34 -7.89
CA GLU A 190 51.01 -34.08 -9.08
C GLU A 190 51.65 -33.05 -10.05
N GLY A 191 52.82 -32.48 -9.70
CA GLY A 191 53.54 -31.53 -10.56
C GLY A 191 53.04 -30.09 -10.50
N PHE A 192 52.32 -29.71 -9.44
CA PHE A 192 51.76 -28.37 -9.26
C PHE A 192 52.50 -27.53 -8.20
N PRO A 193 52.39 -26.18 -8.26
CA PRO A 193 52.94 -25.31 -7.22
C PRO A 193 52.41 -25.64 -5.82
N ILE A 194 53.29 -25.62 -4.84
CA ILE A 194 52.91 -25.76 -3.43
C ILE A 194 52.19 -24.51 -2.92
N SER A 195 51.33 -24.65 -1.90
CA SER A 195 50.75 -23.50 -1.22
C SER A 195 51.78 -22.82 -0.32
N THR A 196 51.95 -21.51 -0.50
CA THR A 196 52.83 -20.64 0.30
C THR A 196 52.06 -19.76 1.29
N ILE A 197 50.73 -19.91 1.33
CA ILE A 197 49.82 -19.20 2.23
C ILE A 197 49.31 -20.14 3.30
N ASP A 198 48.78 -19.60 4.40
CA ASP A 198 48.26 -20.37 5.54
C ASP A 198 46.90 -21.04 5.25
N ARG A 199 46.72 -21.62 4.05
CA ARG A 199 45.54 -22.40 3.63
C ARG A 199 45.83 -23.33 2.45
N ALA A 200 45.03 -24.38 2.31
CA ALA A 200 45.17 -25.40 1.28
C ALA A 200 44.39 -25.09 -0.01
N ILE A 201 43.78 -23.92 -0.12
CA ILE A 201 43.15 -23.45 -1.35
C ILE A 201 43.59 -22.00 -1.60
N PRO A 202 44.17 -21.66 -2.76
CA PRO A 202 44.55 -20.29 -3.07
C PRO A 202 43.32 -19.43 -3.36
N GLU A 203 43.53 -18.12 -3.45
CA GLU A 203 42.53 -17.26 -4.12
C GLU A 203 42.51 -17.60 -5.61
N SER A 204 41.31 -17.59 -6.19
CA SER A 204 41.18 -17.63 -7.64
C SER A 204 41.81 -16.39 -8.27
N PRO A 205 42.63 -16.55 -9.32
CA PRO A 205 43.14 -15.42 -10.08
C PRO A 205 42.06 -14.76 -10.95
N TYR A 206 40.86 -15.35 -11.06
CA TYR A 206 39.75 -14.86 -11.87
C TYR A 206 38.72 -14.11 -11.03
N LEU A 207 38.07 -14.79 -10.08
CA LEU A 207 37.01 -14.23 -9.24
C LEU A 207 36.85 -15.03 -7.94
N ASN A 208 36.62 -14.33 -6.84
CA ASN A 208 36.34 -14.89 -5.53
C ASN A 208 35.05 -14.26 -5.01
N ILE A 209 34.17 -15.05 -4.39
CA ILE A 209 32.85 -14.61 -3.93
C ILE A 209 32.64 -15.09 -2.50
N TYR A 210 32.15 -14.21 -1.62
CA TYR A 210 31.64 -14.64 -0.30
C TYR A 210 30.27 -14.04 -0.01
N GLY A 211 29.51 -14.74 0.84
CA GLY A 211 28.16 -14.36 1.25
C GLY A 211 28.15 -13.83 2.67
N TYR A 212 28.04 -12.51 2.85
CA TYR A 212 27.92 -11.88 4.17
C TYR A 212 27.21 -10.51 4.08
N PRO A 213 26.23 -10.19 4.94
CA PRO A 213 25.50 -8.93 4.89
C PRO A 213 26.44 -7.74 5.09
N GLU A 214 26.26 -6.69 4.28
CA GLU A 214 27.07 -5.48 4.33
C GLU A 214 27.15 -4.88 5.75
N GLU A 215 26.04 -4.87 6.49
CA GLU A 215 25.96 -4.33 7.85
C GLU A 215 26.80 -5.12 8.86
N LEU A 216 27.08 -6.39 8.56
CA LEU A 216 27.93 -7.27 9.36
C LEU A 216 29.34 -7.37 8.79
N ASP A 217 29.58 -7.01 7.53
CA ASP A 217 30.90 -7.13 6.90
C ASP A 217 31.94 -6.23 7.57
N TYR A 218 33.21 -6.57 7.36
CA TYR A 218 34.38 -5.90 7.93
C TYR A 218 34.96 -4.85 6.98
N THR A 219 34.18 -4.39 6.00
CA THR A 219 34.59 -3.39 5.00
C THR A 219 34.89 -2.02 5.60
N ASP A 220 34.38 -1.77 6.82
CA ASP A 220 34.73 -0.62 7.66
C ASP A 220 36.17 -0.68 8.22
N LEU A 221 36.73 -1.90 8.37
CA LEU A 221 38.05 -2.13 8.93
C LEU A 221 39.10 -2.55 7.89
N ARG A 222 38.67 -3.19 6.80
CA ARG A 222 39.53 -3.63 5.69
C ARG A 222 38.91 -3.29 4.34
N ALA A 223 39.74 -3.00 3.35
CA ALA A 223 39.26 -2.87 1.98
C ALA A 223 38.90 -4.25 1.40
N LEU A 224 37.94 -4.29 0.48
CA LEU A 224 37.65 -5.48 -0.32
C LEU A 224 38.72 -5.61 -1.43
N PRO A 225 39.46 -6.73 -1.52
CA PRO A 225 40.46 -6.87 -2.58
C PRO A 225 39.81 -6.95 -3.96
N LYS A 226 40.49 -6.45 -5.00
CA LYS A 226 39.92 -6.25 -6.36
C LYS A 226 39.24 -7.47 -7.00
N LYS A 227 39.68 -8.69 -6.66
CA LYS A 227 39.17 -9.95 -7.21
C LYS A 227 38.12 -10.62 -6.33
N TRP A 228 37.70 -9.96 -5.26
CA TRP A 228 36.66 -10.42 -4.36
C TRP A 228 35.37 -9.65 -4.59
N LEU A 229 34.28 -10.38 -4.62
CA LEU A 229 32.92 -9.87 -4.68
C LEU A 229 32.19 -10.30 -3.41
N SER A 230 31.65 -9.34 -2.68
CA SER A 230 30.71 -9.61 -1.59
C SER A 230 29.30 -9.71 -2.16
N VAL A 231 28.56 -10.72 -1.73
CA VAL A 231 27.09 -10.79 -1.86
C VAL A 231 26.50 -10.93 -0.47
N ASP A 232 25.24 -10.54 -0.27
CA ASP A 232 24.69 -10.53 1.10
C ASP A 232 24.41 -11.94 1.64
N ALA A 233 23.91 -12.82 0.77
CA ALA A 233 23.52 -14.17 1.11
C ALA A 233 23.40 -15.05 -0.15
N PHE A 234 23.72 -16.33 -0.03
CA PHE A 234 23.48 -17.33 -1.07
C PHE A 234 22.09 -17.96 -0.89
N MET A 235 21.05 -17.15 -1.13
CA MET A 235 19.65 -17.56 -0.96
C MET A 235 19.24 -18.59 -2.03
N ARG A 236 18.42 -19.56 -1.62
CA ARG A 236 17.83 -20.59 -2.49
C ARG A 236 16.35 -20.27 -2.75
N LYS A 237 15.85 -20.51 -3.96
CA LYS A 237 14.39 -20.56 -4.20
C LYS A 237 13.91 -21.82 -3.48
N GLY A 238 13.08 -21.65 -2.44
CA GLY A 238 12.87 -22.68 -1.39
C GLY A 238 12.53 -24.10 -1.88
N GLU A 239 12.72 -25.09 -1.01
CA GLU A 239 12.47 -26.51 -1.32
C GLU A 239 11.04 -26.73 -1.88
N LYS A 240 10.88 -27.50 -2.95
CA LYS A 240 9.57 -27.79 -3.58
C LYS A 240 8.60 -28.56 -2.67
N GLN A 241 9.06 -29.07 -1.52
CA GLN A 241 8.27 -29.87 -0.60
C GLN A 241 7.25 -29.01 0.15
N GLU A 242 5.96 -29.34 0.10
CA GLU A 242 4.94 -28.69 0.94
C GLU A 242 5.30 -28.82 2.42
N PHE A 243 5.22 -27.70 3.14
CA PHE A 243 5.50 -27.67 4.57
C PHE A 243 4.46 -26.80 5.26
N LYS A 244 3.78 -27.37 6.25
CA LYS A 244 2.74 -26.69 7.02
C LYS A 244 3.11 -26.70 8.49
N ILE A 245 3.08 -25.52 9.12
CA ILE A 245 3.20 -25.39 10.57
C ILE A 245 1.88 -25.90 11.18
N PRO A 246 1.90 -26.77 12.21
CA PRO A 246 0.67 -27.28 12.80
C PRO A 246 -0.23 -26.14 13.31
N ASP A 247 -1.54 -26.23 13.04
CA ASP A 247 -2.49 -25.13 13.27
C ASP A 247 -2.48 -24.65 14.73
N LYS A 248 -2.29 -25.54 15.72
CA LYS A 248 -2.18 -25.20 17.15
C LYS A 248 -1.00 -24.26 17.52
N PHE A 249 -0.03 -24.07 16.62
CA PHE A 249 1.08 -23.12 16.79
C PHE A 249 0.84 -21.79 16.06
N LEU A 250 -0.06 -21.78 15.09
CA LEU A 250 -0.51 -20.59 14.38
C LEU A 250 -1.71 -19.93 15.08
N ASP A 251 -2.61 -20.75 15.63
CA ASP A 251 -3.76 -20.36 16.45
C ASP A 251 -3.31 -20.04 17.88
N ARG A 252 -2.64 -18.90 18.02
CA ARG A 252 -2.16 -18.36 19.29
C ARG A 252 -2.58 -16.90 19.42
N ASP A 253 -2.76 -16.45 20.65
CA ASP A 253 -2.85 -15.02 20.95
C ASP A 253 -1.47 -14.39 20.67
N ILE A 254 -1.32 -13.78 19.49
CA ILE A 254 -0.04 -13.26 18.99
C ILE A 254 0.53 -12.15 19.87
N GLU A 255 -0.31 -11.54 20.71
CA GLU A 255 0.07 -10.47 21.63
C GLU A 255 0.69 -11.04 22.89
N LYS A 256 0.23 -12.23 23.32
CA LYS A 256 0.76 -12.93 24.50
C LYS A 256 1.80 -13.98 24.17
N SER A 257 1.84 -14.51 22.95
CA SER A 257 2.73 -15.61 22.59
C SER A 257 3.33 -15.41 21.21
N LYS A 258 4.65 -15.39 21.14
CA LYS A 258 5.41 -15.35 19.88
C LYS A 258 5.78 -16.75 19.40
N LEU A 259 6.14 -16.87 18.13
CA LEU A 259 6.62 -18.11 17.52
C LEU A 259 8.12 -18.00 17.28
N ILE A 260 8.90 -18.90 17.88
CA ILE A 260 10.37 -18.84 17.87
C ILE A 260 10.92 -20.07 17.15
N TYR A 261 11.87 -19.87 16.24
CA TYR A 261 12.57 -20.98 15.59
C TYR A 261 13.87 -21.29 16.34
N PHE A 262 14.08 -22.56 16.71
CA PHE A 262 15.29 -23.03 17.38
C PHE A 262 16.01 -24.09 16.56
N SER A 263 17.29 -23.86 16.25
CA SER A 263 18.12 -24.81 15.50
C SER A 263 19.61 -24.65 15.80
N MET A 264 20.24 -25.72 16.30
CA MET A 264 21.70 -25.77 16.45
C MET A 264 22.42 -26.26 15.18
N GLY A 265 21.73 -26.29 14.04
CA GLY A 265 22.23 -26.84 12.79
C GLY A 265 22.44 -28.36 12.85
N THR A 266 22.75 -28.97 11.71
CA THR A 266 22.90 -30.43 11.62
C THR A 266 24.07 -30.95 12.48
N MET A 267 25.16 -30.19 12.56
CA MET A 267 26.35 -30.57 13.32
C MET A 267 26.20 -30.30 14.82
N GLY A 268 25.68 -29.13 15.22
CA GLY A 268 25.51 -28.81 16.64
C GLY A 268 24.45 -29.67 17.32
N SER A 269 23.35 -29.98 16.63
CA SER A 269 22.25 -30.77 17.17
C SER A 269 22.61 -32.25 17.43
N ILE A 270 23.82 -32.71 17.04
CA ILE A 270 24.29 -34.04 17.40
C ILE A 270 24.68 -34.16 18.88
N ASN A 271 24.97 -33.02 19.52
CA ASN A 271 25.20 -32.92 20.96
C ASN A 271 23.85 -32.91 21.68
N VAL A 272 23.37 -34.12 22.00
CA VAL A 272 22.05 -34.34 22.61
C VAL A 272 21.96 -33.68 23.99
N ASP A 273 23.06 -33.57 24.73
CA ASP A 273 23.07 -32.97 26.06
C ASP A 273 22.81 -31.47 26.01
N ILE A 274 23.42 -30.76 25.06
CA ILE A 274 23.11 -29.34 24.79
C ILE A 274 21.65 -29.19 24.34
N MET A 275 21.17 -30.04 23.43
CA MET A 275 19.79 -29.97 22.96
C MET A 275 18.79 -30.19 24.09
N LYS A 276 18.98 -31.21 24.94
CA LYS A 276 18.14 -31.48 26.12
C LYS A 276 18.14 -30.30 27.08
N ARG A 277 19.31 -29.75 27.37
CA ARG A 277 19.48 -28.59 28.25
C ARG A 277 18.70 -27.38 27.74
N LEU A 278 18.90 -26.99 26.48
CA LEU A 278 18.25 -25.82 25.89
C LEU A 278 16.73 -26.03 25.75
N VAL A 279 16.27 -27.20 25.29
CA VAL A 279 14.84 -27.54 25.26
C VAL A 279 14.22 -27.49 26.65
N SER A 280 14.92 -28.00 27.68
CA SER A 280 14.44 -27.93 29.05
C SER A 280 14.25 -26.48 29.53
N ILE A 281 15.17 -25.57 29.19
CA ILE A 281 15.04 -24.15 29.53
C ILE A 281 13.88 -23.51 28.76
N LEU A 282 13.84 -23.71 27.43
CA LEU A 282 12.83 -23.13 26.54
C LEU A 282 11.41 -23.64 26.84
N SER A 283 11.27 -24.83 27.45
CA SER A 283 9.97 -25.39 27.87
C SER A 283 9.25 -24.54 28.92
N LYS A 284 10.00 -23.69 29.63
CA LYS A 284 9.49 -22.78 30.66
C LYS A 284 9.03 -21.43 30.11
N SER A 285 9.30 -21.16 28.83
CA SER A 285 8.79 -19.96 28.16
C SER A 285 7.32 -20.12 27.82
N HIS A 286 6.58 -19.04 27.95
CA HIS A 286 5.17 -18.96 27.56
C HIS A 286 4.98 -18.86 26.02
N HIS A 287 6.07 -18.68 25.26
CA HIS A 287 6.07 -18.66 23.80
C HIS A 287 6.06 -20.07 23.19
N LYS A 288 5.81 -20.13 21.88
CA LYS A 288 5.78 -21.37 21.11
C LYS A 288 7.06 -21.54 20.29
N PHE A 289 7.55 -22.77 20.18
CA PHE A 289 8.81 -23.07 19.48
C PHE A 289 8.63 -24.05 18.33
N ILE A 290 9.29 -23.75 17.21
CA ILE A 290 9.55 -24.70 16.13
C ILE A 290 11.01 -25.16 16.24
N VAL A 291 11.25 -26.45 16.45
CA VAL A 291 12.57 -27.01 16.76
C VAL A 291 13.09 -27.87 15.62
N SER A 292 14.26 -27.55 15.10
CA SER A 292 15.03 -28.48 14.26
C SER A 292 15.80 -29.44 15.16
N LYS A 293 15.34 -30.69 15.28
CA LYS A 293 15.87 -31.64 16.27
C LYS A 293 17.22 -32.27 15.89
N GLY A 294 17.59 -32.16 14.61
CA GLY A 294 18.82 -32.72 14.09
C GLY A 294 18.86 -34.25 14.01
N PRO A 295 20.04 -34.83 13.67
CA PRO A 295 20.16 -36.25 13.34
C PRO A 295 19.83 -37.22 14.47
N ARG A 296 19.93 -36.77 15.73
CA ARG A 296 19.65 -37.57 16.95
C ARG A 296 18.39 -37.10 17.68
N GLY A 297 17.46 -36.47 16.96
CA GLY A 297 16.24 -35.91 17.54
C GLY A 297 15.34 -36.94 18.25
N ASN A 298 15.45 -38.22 17.91
CA ASN A 298 14.73 -39.30 18.61
C ASN A 298 15.25 -39.57 20.04
N MET A 299 16.35 -38.96 20.46
CA MET A 299 16.97 -39.18 21.79
C MET A 299 16.43 -38.25 22.88
N TYR A 300 15.50 -37.35 22.54
CA TYR A 300 14.84 -36.44 23.47
C TYR A 300 13.44 -36.03 22.97
N GLU A 301 12.61 -35.64 23.92
CA GLU A 301 11.23 -35.23 23.68
C GLU A 301 11.11 -33.69 23.73
N LEU A 302 10.04 -33.19 23.12
CA LEU A 302 9.70 -31.77 23.08
C LEU A 302 8.50 -31.52 24.00
N ALA A 303 8.50 -30.39 24.72
CA ALA A 303 7.39 -29.99 25.58
C ALA A 303 6.17 -29.51 24.77
N ASP A 304 5.02 -29.34 25.43
CA ASP A 304 3.74 -28.96 24.78
C ASP A 304 3.78 -27.63 24.03
N ASN A 305 4.66 -26.71 24.44
CA ASN A 305 4.89 -25.43 23.76
C ASN A 305 5.82 -25.55 22.56
N MET A 306 6.25 -26.75 22.17
CA MET A 306 7.19 -26.99 21.10
C MET A 306 6.69 -28.01 20.09
N TRP A 307 7.05 -27.82 18.84
CA TRP A 307 6.90 -28.81 17.79
C TRP A 307 8.15 -28.83 16.94
N GLY A 308 8.52 -29.97 16.41
CA GLY A 308 9.76 -30.08 15.66
C GLY A 308 10.00 -31.45 15.07
N GLU A 309 10.75 -31.46 13.99
CA GLU A 309 11.18 -32.65 13.27
C GLU A 309 12.71 -32.71 13.25
N ASN A 310 13.28 -33.85 12.86
CA ASN A 310 14.74 -33.98 12.73
C ASN A 310 15.34 -32.98 11.73
N SER A 311 14.55 -32.53 10.76
CA SER A 311 14.89 -31.46 9.83
C SER A 311 13.62 -30.68 9.48
N VAL A 312 13.71 -29.36 9.47
CA VAL A 312 12.61 -28.46 9.07
C VAL A 312 13.11 -27.48 8.00
N PRO A 313 12.26 -27.06 7.03
CA PRO A 313 12.65 -26.17 5.96
C PRO A 313 12.75 -24.73 6.47
N GLN A 314 13.93 -24.35 6.94
CA GLN A 314 14.22 -23.06 7.58
C GLN A 314 13.69 -21.86 6.77
N THR A 315 13.98 -21.79 5.47
CA THR A 315 13.54 -20.65 4.62
C THR A 315 12.02 -20.52 4.51
N LYS A 316 11.26 -21.61 4.67
CA LYS A 316 9.79 -21.56 4.73
C LYS A 316 9.27 -21.17 6.10
N LEU A 317 10.04 -21.40 7.16
CA LEU A 317 9.69 -21.05 8.53
C LEU A 317 9.97 -19.58 8.86
N LEU A 318 11.09 -19.04 8.36
CA LEU A 318 11.55 -17.70 8.69
C LEU A 318 10.49 -16.59 8.51
N PRO A 319 9.60 -16.60 7.49
CA PRO A 319 8.51 -15.62 7.40
C PRO A 319 7.61 -15.55 8.63
N PHE A 320 7.33 -16.69 9.27
CA PHE A 320 6.30 -16.84 10.30
C PHE A 320 6.79 -16.64 11.73
N VAL A 321 8.10 -16.70 11.94
CA VAL A 321 8.70 -16.62 13.29
C VAL A 321 9.07 -15.19 13.66
N ASP A 322 9.09 -14.93 14.96
CA ASP A 322 9.34 -13.64 15.57
C ASP A 322 10.81 -13.50 16.04
N LEU A 323 11.48 -14.62 16.32
CA LEU A 323 12.87 -14.70 16.79
C LEU A 323 13.49 -16.02 16.31
N VAL A 324 14.81 -16.01 16.07
CA VAL A 324 15.59 -17.22 15.74
C VAL A 324 16.68 -17.47 16.79
N ILE A 325 16.74 -18.69 17.32
CA ILE A 325 17.83 -19.16 18.16
C ILE A 325 18.66 -20.12 17.31
N THR A 326 19.92 -19.76 17.03
CA THR A 326 20.77 -20.44 16.06
C THR A 326 22.18 -20.68 16.58
N HIS A 327 22.82 -21.76 16.15
CA HIS A 327 24.25 -21.99 16.35
C HIS A 327 25.18 -20.97 15.66
N GLY A 328 24.67 -20.11 14.76
CA GLY A 328 25.48 -19.10 14.10
C GLY A 328 26.23 -19.56 12.84
N GLY A 329 25.85 -20.69 12.24
CA GLY A 329 26.34 -21.05 10.91
C GLY A 329 25.99 -19.95 9.90
N ASN A 330 26.92 -19.61 9.00
CA ASN A 330 26.83 -18.43 8.15
C ASN A 330 25.53 -18.36 7.32
N ASN A 331 25.10 -19.46 6.70
CA ASN A 331 23.82 -19.50 5.97
C ASN A 331 22.61 -19.21 6.87
N SER A 332 22.58 -19.74 8.11
CA SER A 332 21.48 -19.43 9.03
C SER A 332 21.50 -17.96 9.44
N VAL A 333 22.67 -17.40 9.73
CA VAL A 333 22.79 -15.98 10.07
C VAL A 333 22.33 -15.10 8.91
N THR A 334 22.85 -15.34 7.71
CA THR A 334 22.51 -14.55 6.51
C THR A 334 21.05 -14.72 6.08
N GLU A 335 20.47 -15.93 6.15
CA GLU A 335 19.04 -16.16 5.89
C GLU A 335 18.19 -15.42 6.94
N THR A 336 18.47 -15.60 8.23
CA THR A 336 17.73 -14.91 9.31
C THR A 336 17.81 -13.39 9.20
N PHE A 337 19.00 -12.86 8.86
CA PHE A 337 19.23 -11.44 8.61
C PHE A 337 18.43 -10.95 7.39
N THR A 338 18.38 -11.74 6.31
CA THR A 338 17.60 -11.43 5.10
C THR A 338 16.10 -11.33 5.39
N TYR A 339 15.57 -12.13 6.33
CA TYR A 339 14.17 -12.03 6.77
C TYR A 339 13.93 -10.98 7.87
N GLY A 340 14.96 -10.23 8.28
CA GLY A 340 14.86 -9.15 9.27
C GLY A 340 14.48 -9.65 10.65
N LYS A 341 14.88 -10.87 11.01
CA LYS A 341 14.49 -11.48 12.28
C LYS A 341 15.58 -11.28 13.32
N PRO A 342 15.23 -10.91 14.57
CA PRO A 342 16.20 -10.90 15.66
C PRO A 342 16.70 -12.31 15.89
N MET A 343 17.93 -12.41 16.41
CA MET A 343 18.54 -13.71 16.66
C MET A 343 19.35 -13.79 17.94
N ILE A 344 19.28 -14.95 18.58
CA ILE A 344 20.22 -15.38 19.63
C ILE A 344 21.20 -16.33 18.97
N VAL A 345 22.49 -16.00 19.02
CA VAL A 345 23.55 -16.80 18.40
C VAL A 345 24.33 -17.57 19.46
N MET A 346 24.31 -18.89 19.37
CA MET A 346 24.92 -19.84 20.30
C MET A 346 26.03 -20.65 19.62
N PRO A 347 27.22 -20.06 19.40
CA PRO A 347 28.29 -20.69 18.65
C PRO A 347 28.85 -21.94 19.33
N LEU A 348 29.30 -22.90 18.52
CA LEU A 348 29.93 -24.15 19.00
C LEU A 348 31.35 -24.31 18.47
N PHE A 349 31.62 -23.97 17.21
CA PHE A 349 32.94 -24.13 16.60
C PHE A 349 33.16 -23.24 15.38
N GLY A 350 34.42 -23.05 14.99
CA GLY A 350 34.80 -22.44 13.71
C GLY A 350 34.34 -20.99 13.56
N ASP A 351 33.82 -20.66 12.37
CA ASP A 351 33.39 -19.31 11.99
C ASP A 351 32.12 -18.84 12.72
N GLN A 352 31.40 -19.76 13.39
CA GLN A 352 30.23 -19.43 14.21
C GLN A 352 30.58 -18.45 15.33
N TRP A 353 31.78 -18.56 15.90
CA TRP A 353 32.25 -17.65 16.94
C TRP A 353 32.34 -16.21 16.42
N ASP A 354 32.84 -16.03 15.20
CA ASP A 354 32.95 -14.71 14.55
C ASP A 354 31.57 -14.18 14.18
N ASN A 355 30.69 -15.02 13.64
CA ASN A 355 29.33 -14.62 13.29
C ASN A 355 28.56 -14.17 14.55
N ALA A 356 28.63 -14.94 15.63
CA ALA A 356 27.99 -14.61 16.89
C ALA A 356 28.51 -13.29 17.46
N GLN A 357 29.84 -13.13 17.48
CA GLN A 357 30.45 -11.91 17.97
C GLN A 357 30.09 -10.69 17.11
N ARG A 358 30.05 -10.85 15.78
CA ARG A 358 29.76 -9.73 14.86
C ARG A 358 28.30 -9.30 14.92
N VAL A 359 27.38 -10.26 15.02
CA VAL A 359 25.94 -9.99 15.21
C VAL A 359 25.68 -9.23 16.51
N ASP A 360 26.32 -9.65 17.61
CA ASP A 360 26.23 -9.01 18.92
C ASP A 360 26.87 -7.61 18.91
N GLU A 361 28.11 -7.52 18.44
CA GLU A 361 28.87 -6.26 18.33
C GLU A 361 28.15 -5.20 17.49
N LYS A 362 27.57 -5.62 16.36
CA LYS A 362 26.82 -4.71 15.50
C LYS A 362 25.39 -4.48 15.98
N GLY A 363 24.95 -5.10 17.07
CA GLY A 363 23.63 -4.93 17.67
C GLY A 363 22.50 -5.36 16.75
N PHE A 364 22.63 -6.54 16.14
CA PHE A 364 21.61 -7.20 15.31
C PHE A 364 21.08 -8.50 15.94
N GLY A 365 21.57 -8.84 17.12
CA GLY A 365 21.21 -10.02 17.90
C GLY A 365 22.06 -10.07 19.17
N ILE A 366 21.98 -11.17 19.91
CA ILE A 366 22.77 -11.37 21.14
C ILE A 366 23.53 -12.70 21.04
N ARG A 367 24.80 -12.68 21.43
CA ARG A 367 25.62 -13.89 21.58
C ARG A 367 25.42 -14.49 22.98
N LEU A 368 25.10 -15.77 23.06
CA LEU A 368 25.07 -16.53 24.32
C LEU A 368 25.91 -17.79 24.21
N ASN A 369 26.47 -18.26 25.33
CA ASN A 369 27.20 -19.52 25.35
C ASN A 369 26.24 -20.69 25.65
N PRO A 370 26.04 -21.65 24.73
CA PRO A 370 25.07 -22.73 24.92
C PRO A 370 25.39 -23.65 26.13
N HIS A 371 26.66 -23.70 26.54
CA HIS A 371 27.12 -24.52 27.66
C HIS A 371 26.80 -23.89 29.02
N THR A 372 26.94 -22.57 29.12
CA THR A 372 26.91 -21.86 30.41
C THR A 372 25.70 -20.96 30.61
N VAL A 373 24.95 -20.62 29.53
CA VAL A 373 23.80 -19.70 29.59
C VAL A 373 22.79 -20.14 30.64
N SER A 374 22.48 -19.29 31.60
CA SER A 374 21.51 -19.65 32.63
C SER A 374 20.07 -19.68 32.07
N GLU A 375 19.16 -20.34 32.78
CA GLU A 375 17.75 -20.35 32.43
C GLU A 375 17.18 -18.92 32.35
N GLN A 376 17.42 -18.13 33.40
CA GLN A 376 16.94 -16.76 33.49
C GLN A 376 17.52 -15.89 32.37
N GLU A 377 18.83 -16.00 32.12
CA GLU A 377 19.51 -15.25 31.06
C GLU A 377 18.94 -15.54 29.67
N LEU A 378 18.68 -16.81 29.33
CA LEU A 378 18.11 -17.16 28.04
C LEU A 378 16.67 -16.64 27.88
N LEU A 379 15.84 -16.84 28.90
CA LEU A 379 14.44 -16.40 28.87
C LEU A 379 14.34 -14.87 28.82
N ASP A 380 15.12 -14.15 29.63
CA ASP A 380 15.16 -12.68 29.60
C ASP A 380 15.68 -12.13 28.27
N THR A 381 16.66 -12.82 27.67
CA THR A 381 17.17 -12.42 26.35
C THR A 381 16.10 -12.59 25.27
N ILE A 382 15.29 -13.64 25.33
CA ILE A 382 14.15 -13.84 24.42
C ILE A 382 13.16 -12.69 24.58
N GLU A 383 12.74 -12.37 25.80
CA GLU A 383 11.80 -11.27 26.06
C GLU A 383 12.38 -9.93 25.61
N LYS A 384 13.64 -9.66 25.91
CA LYS A 384 14.34 -8.46 25.49
C LYS A 384 14.28 -8.29 23.97
N LEU A 385 14.74 -9.29 23.20
CA LEU A 385 14.79 -9.19 21.75
C LEU A 385 13.40 -9.14 21.10
N LEU A 386 12.41 -9.82 21.68
CA LEU A 386 11.03 -9.77 21.21
C LEU A 386 10.35 -8.43 21.50
N ASN A 387 10.81 -7.68 22.50
CA ASN A 387 10.27 -6.37 22.86
C ASN A 387 11.14 -5.19 22.38
N ASP A 388 12.33 -5.46 21.82
CA ASP A 388 13.25 -4.43 21.31
C ASP A 388 12.79 -3.87 19.96
N LYS A 389 12.03 -2.76 20.04
CA LYS A 389 11.49 -2.06 18.86
C LYS A 389 12.60 -1.44 18.00
N GLU A 390 13.69 -0.96 18.61
CA GLU A 390 14.81 -0.35 17.88
C GLU A 390 15.56 -1.41 17.08
N LEU A 391 15.84 -2.57 17.67
CA LEU A 391 16.43 -3.70 16.98
C LEU A 391 15.54 -4.19 15.83
N LYS A 392 14.24 -4.34 16.05
CA LYS A 392 13.30 -4.73 14.98
C LYS A 392 13.28 -3.71 13.84
N HIS A 393 13.32 -2.42 14.17
CA HIS A 393 13.43 -1.36 13.17
C HIS A 393 14.75 -1.48 12.39
N LYS A 394 15.88 -1.62 13.10
CA LYS A 394 17.22 -1.74 12.52
C LYS A 394 17.38 -2.97 11.63
N LEU A 395 16.89 -4.13 12.09
CA LEU A 395 16.80 -5.37 11.28
C LEU A 395 15.85 -5.22 10.12
N SER A 396 14.73 -4.51 10.29
CA SER A 396 13.84 -4.19 9.18
C SER A 396 14.52 -3.26 8.17
N VAL A 397 15.40 -2.34 8.57
CA VAL A 397 16.16 -1.49 7.64
C VAL A 397 17.21 -2.30 6.91
N ALA A 398 17.98 -3.12 7.63
CA ALA A 398 19.04 -3.94 7.06
C ALA A 398 18.51 -5.06 6.15
N SER A 399 17.40 -5.70 6.52
CA SER A 399 16.71 -6.70 5.68
C SER A 399 16.02 -6.08 4.46
N LYS A 400 15.56 -4.82 4.58
CA LYS A 400 14.87 -4.08 3.52
C LYS A 400 15.74 -3.01 2.93
N ARG A 401 17.00 -3.34 2.64
CA ARG A 401 17.93 -2.49 1.90
C ARG A 401 17.44 -2.27 0.46
N VAL A 402 16.27 -1.66 0.29
CA VAL A 402 15.37 -1.67 -0.86
C VAL A 402 14.53 -0.38 -0.75
N GLY A 403 14.85 0.62 -1.57
CA GLY A 403 14.19 1.93 -1.62
C GLY A 403 13.23 2.07 -2.81
N HIS A 404 12.28 3.02 -2.75
CA HIS A 404 11.45 3.38 -3.90
C HIS A 404 12.35 4.08 -4.90
N VAL A 405 12.68 3.40 -6.00
CA VAL A 405 13.65 3.85 -6.98
C VAL A 405 12.92 4.12 -8.28
N ASN A 406 13.14 5.31 -8.85
CA ASN A 406 12.89 5.51 -10.28
C ASN A 406 13.70 4.45 -11.02
N ALA A 407 13.06 3.63 -11.85
CA ALA A 407 13.67 2.46 -12.48
C ALA A 407 15.02 2.79 -13.15
N CYS A 408 15.10 3.98 -13.76
CA CYS A 408 16.29 4.50 -14.41
C CYS A 408 17.44 4.77 -13.43
N ILE A 409 17.16 5.30 -12.24
CA ILE A 409 18.17 5.54 -11.19
C ILE A 409 18.72 4.21 -10.68
N GLY A 410 17.86 3.20 -10.44
CA GLY A 410 18.30 1.91 -9.91
C GLY A 410 19.20 1.14 -10.88
N LEU A 411 18.86 1.19 -12.17
CA LEU A 411 19.72 0.64 -13.21
C LEU A 411 21.02 1.44 -13.36
N ALA A 412 20.95 2.78 -13.31
CA ALA A 412 22.09 3.66 -13.36
C ALA A 412 23.10 3.42 -12.22
N GLU A 413 22.62 3.22 -10.99
CA GLU A 413 23.46 2.86 -9.82
C GLU A 413 24.18 1.53 -10.03
N VAL A 414 23.47 0.50 -10.53
CA VAL A 414 24.08 -0.81 -10.83
C VAL A 414 25.20 -0.66 -11.87
N LEU A 415 24.96 0.11 -12.92
CA LEU A 415 25.98 0.34 -13.96
C LEU A 415 27.17 1.15 -13.41
N LEU A 416 26.91 2.17 -12.60
CA LEU A 416 27.95 2.96 -11.94
C LEU A 416 28.82 2.08 -11.02
N SER A 417 28.19 1.19 -10.23
CA SER A 417 28.90 0.24 -9.36
C SER A 417 29.78 -0.75 -10.12
N ARG A 418 29.48 -0.99 -11.40
CA ARG A 418 30.28 -1.83 -12.31
C ARG A 418 31.37 -1.05 -13.04
N GLY A 419 31.55 0.23 -12.71
CA GLY A 419 32.60 1.09 -13.25
C GLY A 419 32.21 1.83 -14.54
N HIS A 420 30.93 1.84 -14.91
CA HIS A 420 30.46 2.63 -16.05
C HIS A 420 30.27 4.10 -15.66
N ALA A 421 30.64 5.02 -16.55
CA ALA A 421 30.29 6.43 -16.39
C ALA A 421 28.81 6.64 -16.77
N ILE A 422 28.08 7.39 -15.96
CA ILE A 422 26.64 7.59 -16.15
C ILE A 422 26.33 9.07 -16.27
N VAL A 423 25.75 9.45 -17.41
CA VAL A 423 25.14 10.76 -17.63
C VAL A 423 23.64 10.61 -17.39
N PHE A 424 23.15 11.19 -16.31
CA PHE A 424 21.73 11.19 -15.97
C PHE A 424 21.08 12.47 -16.51
N VAL A 425 20.18 12.31 -17.48
CA VAL A 425 19.41 13.42 -18.05
C VAL A 425 18.03 13.45 -17.40
N GLY A 426 17.74 14.52 -16.66
CA GLY A 426 16.49 14.63 -15.89
C GLY A 426 15.90 16.04 -15.88
N GLY A 427 14.68 16.19 -15.38
CA GLY A 427 14.05 17.50 -15.18
C GLY A 427 14.58 18.26 -13.96
N GLN A 428 14.19 19.52 -13.82
CA GLN A 428 14.60 20.43 -12.72
C GLN A 428 14.56 19.81 -11.30
N PRO A 429 13.55 18.99 -10.93
CA PRO A 429 13.50 18.37 -9.60
C PRO A 429 14.70 17.49 -9.22
N TYR A 430 15.54 17.08 -10.17
CA TYR A 430 16.75 16.27 -9.94
C TYR A 430 18.04 17.08 -9.82
N ALA A 431 17.99 18.40 -10.08
CA ALA A 431 19.17 19.26 -10.08
C ALA A 431 19.92 19.23 -8.74
N GLY A 432 21.18 18.84 -8.79
CA GLY A 432 22.12 18.73 -7.67
C GLY A 432 21.88 17.55 -6.72
N LYS A 433 20.94 16.65 -7.02
CA LYS A 433 20.54 15.55 -6.11
C LYS A 433 21.26 14.23 -6.36
N LEU A 434 21.72 13.99 -7.58
CA LEU A 434 22.35 12.75 -8.06
C LEU A 434 23.88 12.87 -8.12
N ALA A 435 24.44 14.07 -8.30
CA ALA A 435 25.87 14.33 -8.36
C ALA A 435 26.65 13.80 -7.13
N PRO A 436 26.12 13.88 -5.88
CA PRO A 436 26.79 13.27 -4.72
C PRO A 436 26.96 11.75 -4.81
N PHE A 437 26.22 11.07 -5.67
CA PHE A 437 26.27 9.63 -5.87
C PHE A 437 27.17 9.22 -7.05
N GLY A 438 27.86 10.17 -7.69
CA GLY A 438 28.80 9.91 -8.79
C GLY A 438 28.19 9.98 -10.19
N PHE A 439 26.92 10.40 -10.31
CA PHE A 439 26.28 10.67 -11.60
C PHE A 439 26.74 12.01 -12.20
N ILE A 440 26.92 12.04 -13.52
CA ILE A 440 27.06 13.29 -14.28
C ILE A 440 25.63 13.78 -14.58
N GLU A 441 25.20 14.87 -13.96
CA GLU A 441 23.86 15.41 -14.17
C GLU A 441 23.78 16.36 -15.36
N GLU A 442 22.75 16.19 -16.17
CA GLU A 442 22.31 17.17 -17.16
C GLU A 442 20.83 17.45 -16.99
N ILE A 443 20.47 18.72 -16.81
CA ILE A 443 19.10 19.13 -16.48
C ILE A 443 18.41 19.72 -17.71
N LEU A 444 17.32 19.09 -18.13
CA LEU A 444 16.42 19.63 -19.15
C LEU A 444 15.47 20.63 -18.50
N THR A 445 15.46 21.85 -19.01
CA THR A 445 14.49 22.90 -18.65
C THR A 445 13.60 23.15 -19.86
N SER A 446 12.28 22.98 -19.70
CA SER A 446 11.33 23.29 -20.75
C SER A 446 10.83 24.72 -20.60
N ASP A 447 10.86 25.52 -21.68
CA ASP A 447 10.20 26.83 -21.75
C ASP A 447 8.69 26.71 -22.03
N TYR A 448 8.18 25.47 -22.10
CA TYR A 448 6.76 25.17 -22.27
C TYR A 448 5.99 25.67 -21.05
N LYS A 449 5.38 26.86 -21.16
CA LYS A 449 4.57 27.46 -20.10
C LYS A 449 3.33 26.61 -19.84
N HIS A 450 3.34 25.85 -18.76
CA HIS A 450 2.10 25.34 -18.20
C HIS A 450 1.20 26.53 -17.84
N LYS A 451 0.01 26.61 -18.44
CA LYS A 451 -1.04 27.48 -17.89
C LYS A 451 -1.43 26.92 -16.51
N LYS A 452 -1.84 27.83 -15.61
CA LYS A 452 -2.17 27.66 -14.17
C LYS A 452 -2.52 26.22 -13.74
N ALA A 453 -2.08 25.81 -12.54
CA ALA A 453 -2.22 24.45 -11.96
C ALA A 453 -3.56 23.72 -12.23
N GLY A 454 -4.70 24.41 -12.27
CA GLY A 454 -6.01 23.81 -12.61
C GLY A 454 -6.18 23.30 -14.05
N GLU A 455 -5.40 23.80 -15.03
CA GLU A 455 -5.39 23.23 -16.39
C GLU A 455 -4.59 21.92 -16.47
N LEU A 456 -3.56 21.77 -15.64
CA LEU A 456 -2.79 20.53 -15.53
C LEU A 456 -3.63 19.42 -14.86
N GLU A 457 -4.37 19.75 -13.81
CA GLU A 457 -5.40 18.89 -13.20
C GLU A 457 -6.42 18.41 -14.25
N ALA A 458 -6.98 19.34 -15.05
CA ALA A 458 -7.97 19.02 -16.08
C ALA A 458 -7.40 18.18 -17.24
N LYS A 459 -6.13 18.36 -17.62
CA LYS A 459 -5.49 17.56 -18.68
C LYS A 459 -5.09 16.16 -18.21
N ILE A 460 -4.62 16.04 -16.97
CA ILE A 460 -4.29 14.74 -16.34
C ILE A 460 -5.58 13.93 -16.12
N ALA A 461 -6.66 14.57 -15.64
CA ALA A 461 -7.96 13.94 -15.46
C ALA A 461 -8.60 13.47 -16.79
N ASN A 462 -8.26 14.10 -17.91
CA ASN A 462 -8.74 13.75 -19.25
C ASN A 462 -7.77 12.89 -20.07
N PHE A 463 -6.80 12.23 -19.43
CA PHE A 463 -5.82 11.34 -20.07
C PHE A 463 -4.93 12.01 -21.15
N GLN A 464 -4.74 13.34 -21.12
CA GLN A 464 -3.94 14.09 -22.10
C GLN A 464 -2.47 14.27 -21.68
N PHE A 465 -1.98 13.53 -20.68
CA PHE A 465 -0.62 13.70 -20.16
C PHE A 465 0.46 13.32 -21.20
N ILE A 466 0.21 12.31 -22.05
CA ILE A 466 1.15 11.92 -23.12
C ILE A 466 1.30 13.04 -24.16
N ASP A 467 0.23 13.79 -24.45
CA ASP A 467 0.32 14.96 -25.33
C ASP A 467 1.25 16.04 -24.72
N VAL A 468 1.21 16.23 -23.40
CA VAL A 468 2.11 17.15 -22.71
C VAL A 468 3.56 16.63 -22.80
N MET A 469 3.77 15.34 -22.54
CA MET A 469 5.10 14.72 -22.63
C MET A 469 5.69 14.77 -24.05
N ILE A 470 4.91 14.48 -25.09
CA ILE A 470 5.34 14.61 -26.49
C ILE A 470 5.76 16.05 -26.80
N ASN A 471 4.97 17.05 -26.38
CA ASN A 471 5.29 18.46 -26.63
C ASN A 471 6.51 18.93 -25.84
N GLU A 472 6.66 18.50 -24.59
CA GLU A 472 7.84 18.80 -23.77
C GLU A 472 9.11 18.15 -24.31
N MET A 473 9.05 16.89 -24.70
CA MET A 473 10.18 16.20 -25.31
C MET A 473 10.58 16.87 -26.62
N ARG A 474 9.59 17.20 -27.47
CA ARG A 474 9.80 17.96 -28.71
C ARG A 474 10.47 19.31 -28.46
N ALA A 475 10.08 20.05 -27.42
CA ALA A 475 10.70 21.31 -27.06
C ALA A 475 12.14 21.15 -26.54
N ASN A 476 12.44 20.02 -25.90
CA ASN A 476 13.77 19.72 -25.35
C ASN A 476 14.72 19.03 -26.34
N GLU A 477 14.23 18.57 -27.49
CA GLU A 477 15.02 17.85 -28.51
C GLU A 477 16.33 18.56 -28.89
N PRO A 478 16.40 19.90 -29.11
CA PRO A 478 17.67 20.57 -29.41
C PRO A 478 18.67 20.53 -28.24
N LYS A 479 18.18 20.64 -26.99
CA LYS A 479 19.02 20.57 -25.79
C LYS A 479 19.54 19.15 -25.58
N LEU A 480 18.70 18.15 -25.81
CA LEU A 480 19.09 16.74 -25.76
C LEU A 480 20.16 16.40 -26.82
N LYS A 481 20.00 16.89 -28.07
CA LYS A 481 21.04 16.78 -29.12
C LYS A 481 22.38 17.36 -28.67
N ALA A 482 22.38 18.52 -28.00
CA ALA A 482 23.60 19.15 -27.48
C ALA A 482 24.25 18.34 -26.34
N ILE A 483 23.44 17.78 -25.42
CA ILE A 483 23.91 16.89 -24.34
C ILE A 483 24.57 15.63 -24.93
N ILE A 484 23.93 15.00 -25.92
CA ILE A 484 24.46 13.82 -26.60
C ILE A 484 25.78 14.15 -27.30
N ALA A 485 25.87 15.29 -27.99
CA ALA A 485 27.12 15.71 -28.64
C ALA A 485 28.24 16.00 -27.63
N LYS A 486 27.90 16.56 -26.46
CA LYS A 486 28.84 16.88 -25.39
C LYS A 486 29.44 15.63 -24.74
N HIS A 487 28.62 14.62 -24.43
CA HIS A 487 29.04 13.44 -23.66
C HIS A 487 29.32 12.20 -24.51
N ASN A 488 28.78 12.15 -25.72
CA ASN A 488 28.95 11.06 -26.69
C ASN A 488 28.74 9.64 -26.09
N PRO A 489 27.62 9.36 -25.41
CA PRO A 489 27.42 8.11 -24.66
C PRO A 489 27.38 6.87 -25.56
N ASP A 490 27.89 5.72 -25.10
CA ASP A 490 27.95 4.48 -25.88
C ASP A 490 26.61 3.75 -26.00
N VAL A 491 25.76 3.89 -24.98
CA VAL A 491 24.44 3.25 -24.89
C VAL A 491 23.44 4.24 -24.30
N TYR A 492 22.21 4.24 -24.82
CA TYR A 492 21.11 5.01 -24.25
C TYR A 492 20.20 4.13 -23.40
N ILE A 493 19.70 4.65 -22.27
CA ILE A 493 18.65 4.01 -21.46
C ILE A 493 17.50 5.00 -21.41
N ILE A 494 16.31 4.55 -21.83
CA ILE A 494 15.15 5.42 -22.03
C ILE A 494 14.02 4.92 -21.13
N ASP A 495 13.63 5.70 -20.13
CA ASP A 495 12.43 5.51 -19.29
C ASP A 495 11.48 6.69 -19.54
N ASP A 496 10.84 6.66 -20.72
CA ASP A 496 9.93 7.70 -21.16
C ASP A 496 8.73 7.09 -21.91
N PHE A 497 7.57 7.72 -21.77
CA PHE A 497 6.35 7.39 -22.49
C PHE A 497 6.37 7.94 -23.92
N ALA A 498 7.17 8.99 -24.19
CA ALA A 498 7.36 9.60 -25.49
C ALA A 498 8.85 9.63 -25.85
N GLY A 499 9.28 8.76 -26.76
CA GLY A 499 10.71 8.61 -27.04
C GLY A 499 11.26 9.68 -27.98
N SER A 500 12.44 10.23 -27.65
CA SER A 500 13.14 11.16 -28.54
C SER A 500 13.56 10.50 -29.86
N PRO A 501 13.25 11.09 -31.03
CA PRO A 501 13.69 10.59 -32.33
C PRO A 501 15.22 10.47 -32.41
N THR A 502 15.96 11.43 -31.84
CA THR A 502 17.43 11.41 -31.82
C THR A 502 18.00 10.20 -31.09
N LEU A 503 17.36 9.76 -29.99
CA LEU A 503 17.83 8.60 -29.22
C LEU A 503 17.49 7.28 -29.94
N ILE A 504 16.24 7.13 -30.38
CA ILE A 504 15.70 5.88 -30.93
C ILE A 504 16.30 5.53 -32.28
N HIS A 505 16.56 6.53 -33.13
CA HIS A 505 17.12 6.36 -34.47
C HIS A 505 18.60 6.71 -34.55
N SER A 506 19.26 6.80 -33.40
CA SER A 506 20.71 6.83 -33.36
C SER A 506 21.31 5.52 -33.90
N ASN A 507 22.53 5.59 -34.42
CA ASN A 507 23.31 4.40 -34.76
C ASN A 507 23.91 3.69 -33.53
N LYS A 508 23.48 4.01 -32.30
CA LYS A 508 24.01 3.42 -31.07
C LYS A 508 22.98 2.48 -30.42
N PRO A 509 23.43 1.48 -29.64
CA PRO A 509 22.52 0.64 -28.86
C PRO A 509 21.70 1.48 -27.88
N TRP A 510 20.44 1.12 -27.71
CA TRP A 510 19.56 1.74 -26.72
C TRP A 510 18.67 0.71 -26.03
N VAL A 511 18.32 0.97 -24.79
CA VAL A 511 17.49 0.10 -23.95
C VAL A 511 16.21 0.84 -23.62
N LEU A 512 15.07 0.19 -23.87
CA LEU A 512 13.78 0.67 -23.38
C LEU A 512 13.55 0.15 -21.96
N LEU A 513 13.29 1.05 -21.03
CA LEU A 513 12.93 0.74 -19.65
C LEU A 513 11.48 1.12 -19.44
N ILE A 514 10.65 0.18 -18.99
CA ILE A 514 9.24 0.43 -18.70
C ILE A 514 8.98 0.25 -17.22
N SER A 515 8.57 1.35 -16.59
CA SER A 515 8.16 1.44 -15.18
C SER A 515 6.66 1.12 -14.95
N GLY A 516 5.91 0.82 -16.03
CA GLY A 516 4.53 0.32 -15.98
C GLY A 516 4.42 -1.21 -15.94
N GLY A 517 3.20 -1.70 -15.74
CA GLY A 517 2.89 -3.12 -15.57
C GLY A 517 3.14 -3.95 -16.84
N PRO A 518 3.24 -5.29 -16.72
CA PRO A 518 3.61 -6.20 -17.81
C PRO A 518 2.72 -6.11 -19.06
N LEU A 519 1.41 -5.89 -18.89
CA LEU A 519 0.47 -5.72 -20.01
C LEU A 519 0.60 -4.35 -20.70
N PHE A 520 1.08 -3.34 -19.98
CA PHE A 520 1.46 -2.08 -20.60
C PHE A 520 2.80 -2.21 -21.33
N ALA A 521 3.75 -2.92 -20.72
CA ALA A 521 5.09 -3.10 -21.24
C ALA A 521 5.09 -3.84 -22.58
N ILE A 522 4.48 -5.02 -22.61
CA ILE A 522 4.40 -5.86 -23.80
C ILE A 522 2.96 -5.74 -24.29
N ASN A 523 2.71 -5.25 -25.51
CA ASN A 523 1.36 -5.11 -26.06
C ASN A 523 1.37 -5.60 -27.51
N ASP A 524 0.82 -6.78 -27.75
CA ASP A 524 0.73 -7.43 -29.05
C ASP A 524 -0.74 -7.69 -29.41
N ASP A 525 -1.00 -8.09 -30.67
CA ASP A 525 -2.35 -8.34 -31.17
C ASP A 525 -3.11 -9.46 -30.42
N ASN A 526 -2.43 -10.24 -29.57
CA ASN A 526 -3.01 -11.31 -28.76
C ASN A 526 -3.27 -10.88 -27.30
N THR A 527 -2.92 -9.65 -26.95
CA THR A 527 -3.10 -9.11 -25.59
C THR A 527 -4.58 -8.75 -25.40
N PRO A 528 -5.28 -9.25 -24.35
CA PRO A 528 -6.64 -8.80 -24.06
C PRO A 528 -6.66 -7.27 -23.92
N PRO A 529 -7.70 -6.58 -24.41
CA PRO A 529 -7.70 -5.14 -24.56
C PRO A 529 -7.33 -4.45 -23.25
N PHE A 530 -6.42 -3.48 -23.35
CA PHE A 530 -6.04 -2.60 -22.26
C PHE A 530 -7.32 -1.96 -21.71
N ALA A 531 -7.46 -1.84 -20.39
CA ALA A 531 -8.59 -1.24 -19.68
C ALA A 531 -9.60 -0.44 -20.56
N SER A 532 -10.76 -1.00 -20.91
CA SER A 532 -11.84 -0.37 -21.71
C SER A 532 -11.47 0.17 -23.11
N GLU A 533 -12.36 -0.01 -24.10
CA GLU A 533 -12.20 0.54 -25.47
C GLU A 533 -11.87 2.05 -25.52
N LEU A 534 -12.25 2.80 -24.48
CA LEU A 534 -12.00 4.22 -24.36
C LEU A 534 -10.51 4.54 -24.19
N THR A 535 -9.78 3.77 -23.38
CA THR A 535 -8.35 4.01 -23.12
C THR A 535 -7.52 3.69 -24.36
N ASP A 536 -7.78 2.57 -25.02
CA ASP A 536 -7.14 2.20 -26.30
C ASP A 536 -7.32 3.28 -27.39
N SER A 537 -8.53 3.86 -27.48
CA SER A 537 -8.83 4.96 -28.42
C SER A 537 -8.00 6.21 -28.14
N ILE A 538 -7.73 6.53 -26.88
CA ILE A 538 -6.94 7.69 -26.46
C ILE A 538 -5.47 7.49 -26.81
N PHE A 539 -4.88 6.35 -26.46
CA PHE A 539 -3.48 6.02 -26.79
C PHE A 539 -3.24 6.01 -28.29
N ARG A 540 -4.18 5.48 -29.08
CA ARG A 540 -4.11 5.51 -30.55
C ARG A 540 -4.12 6.94 -31.11
N LYS A 541 -4.92 7.84 -30.56
CA LYS A 541 -4.90 9.26 -30.96
C LYS A 541 -3.58 9.95 -30.62
N GLN A 542 -2.97 9.59 -29.50
CA GLN A 542 -1.69 10.14 -29.06
C GLN A 542 -0.52 9.60 -29.88
N SER A 543 -0.52 8.30 -30.21
CA SER A 543 0.48 7.70 -31.09
C SER A 543 0.43 8.29 -32.50
N LEU A 544 -0.74 8.71 -33.00
CA LEU A 544 -0.84 9.43 -34.27
C LEU A 544 -0.11 10.78 -34.24
N LYS A 545 -0.27 11.57 -33.16
CA LYS A 545 0.46 12.84 -33.00
C LYS A 545 1.97 12.64 -32.87
N TYR A 546 2.38 11.60 -32.14
CA TYR A 546 3.79 11.21 -32.08
C TYR A 546 4.32 10.84 -33.47
N ASN A 547 3.56 10.04 -34.23
CA ASN A 547 3.92 9.66 -35.59
C ASN A 547 3.98 10.86 -36.55
N ASP A 548 3.16 11.88 -36.37
CA ASP A 548 3.26 13.12 -37.14
C ASP A 548 4.55 13.89 -36.80
N TRP A 549 4.93 13.97 -35.52
CA TRP A 549 6.23 14.53 -35.12
C TRP A 549 7.41 13.72 -35.69
N MET A 550 7.34 12.38 -35.66
CA MET A 550 8.38 11.50 -36.25
C MET A 550 8.55 11.76 -37.75
N LYS A 551 7.45 11.92 -38.49
CA LYS A 551 7.49 12.27 -39.93
C LYS A 551 8.14 13.64 -40.16
N GLU A 552 7.81 14.63 -39.34
CA GLU A 552 8.38 15.99 -39.44
C GLU A 552 9.90 16.00 -39.23
N GLU A 553 10.41 15.17 -38.32
CA GLU A 553 11.86 15.01 -38.08
C GLU A 553 12.53 14.02 -39.07
N GLY A 554 11.77 13.40 -39.99
CA GLY A 554 12.30 12.51 -41.03
C GLY A 554 12.52 11.05 -40.60
N PHE A 555 11.85 10.59 -39.54
CA PHE A 555 11.99 9.24 -38.99
C PHE A 555 10.78 8.32 -39.24
N PRO A 556 10.97 7.00 -39.28
CA PRO A 556 9.89 6.01 -39.39
C PRO A 556 8.82 6.15 -38.31
N ILE A 557 7.56 5.87 -38.66
CA ILE A 557 6.43 5.86 -37.72
C ILE A 557 6.38 4.56 -36.90
N THR A 558 5.75 4.64 -35.72
CA THR A 558 5.50 3.50 -34.84
C THR A 558 4.17 2.79 -35.20
N THR A 559 4.11 1.47 -35.00
CA THR A 559 2.96 0.61 -35.40
C THR A 559 2.11 0.10 -34.24
N ASN A 560 2.53 0.26 -32.97
CA ASN A 560 1.97 -0.48 -31.83
C ASN A 560 1.12 0.39 -30.87
N ASN A 561 0.46 1.44 -31.37
CA ASN A 561 -0.35 2.38 -30.57
C ASN A 561 0.38 3.00 -29.35
N LYS A 562 1.72 3.05 -29.38
CA LYS A 562 2.58 3.65 -28.33
C LYS A 562 3.34 4.84 -28.91
N ALA A 563 3.60 5.85 -28.08
CA ALA A 563 4.45 7.00 -28.46
C ALA A 563 5.96 6.72 -28.27
N ILE A 564 6.35 5.44 -28.33
CA ILE A 564 7.74 4.96 -28.30
C ILE A 564 7.76 3.53 -28.89
N PRO A 565 8.66 3.19 -29.84
CA PRO A 565 8.80 1.82 -30.33
C PRO A 565 9.53 0.93 -29.32
N GLU A 566 9.45 -0.39 -29.50
CA GLU A 566 10.33 -1.32 -28.79
C GLU A 566 11.78 -1.16 -29.25
N SER A 567 12.72 -1.28 -28.32
CA SER A 567 14.13 -1.34 -28.67
C SER A 567 14.43 -2.61 -29.45
N PRO A 568 15.14 -2.51 -30.59
CA PRO A 568 15.62 -3.69 -31.30
C PRO A 568 16.76 -4.39 -30.55
N TYR A 569 17.30 -3.80 -29.49
CA TYR A 569 18.43 -4.32 -28.71
C TYR A 569 17.97 -5.01 -27.41
N LEU A 570 17.33 -4.28 -26.50
CA LEU A 570 16.88 -4.78 -25.20
C LEU A 570 15.76 -3.92 -24.63
N ASN A 571 14.74 -4.58 -24.09
CA ASN A 571 13.63 -3.96 -23.39
C ASN A 571 13.56 -4.55 -21.97
N ILE A 572 13.32 -3.73 -20.96
CA ILE A 572 13.30 -4.17 -19.56
C ILE A 572 12.03 -3.65 -18.89
N TYR A 573 11.34 -4.52 -18.14
CA TYR A 573 10.22 -4.12 -17.29
C TYR A 573 10.34 -4.78 -15.90
N GLY A 574 9.77 -4.11 -14.90
CA GLY A 574 9.87 -4.52 -13.49
C GLY A 574 8.53 -4.98 -12.95
N PHE A 575 8.40 -6.28 -12.65
CA PHE A 575 7.21 -6.85 -12.01
C PHE A 575 7.55 -8.18 -11.30
N PRO A 576 7.07 -8.41 -10.06
CA PRO A 576 7.35 -9.65 -9.31
C PRO A 576 6.96 -10.91 -10.09
N GLU A 577 7.77 -11.96 -10.04
CA GLU A 577 7.53 -13.21 -10.80
C GLU A 577 6.17 -13.81 -10.45
N GLU A 578 5.79 -13.73 -9.18
CA GLU A 578 4.54 -14.24 -8.63
C GLU A 578 3.32 -13.46 -9.13
N LEU A 579 3.49 -12.19 -9.47
CA LEU A 579 2.45 -11.33 -10.01
C LEU A 579 2.53 -11.21 -11.55
N ASP A 580 3.63 -11.58 -12.19
CA ASP A 580 3.81 -11.45 -13.64
C ASP A 580 2.84 -12.33 -14.44
N TYR A 581 2.46 -11.91 -15.66
CA TYR A 581 1.55 -12.64 -16.54
C TYR A 581 2.22 -13.78 -17.34
N THR A 582 3.43 -14.19 -16.99
CA THR A 582 4.15 -15.34 -17.60
C THR A 582 3.34 -16.64 -17.68
N ASP A 583 2.35 -16.83 -16.81
CA ASP A 583 1.42 -17.98 -16.83
C ASP A 583 0.42 -17.95 -18.01
N ILE A 584 0.21 -16.79 -18.61
CA ILE A 584 -0.74 -16.55 -19.71
C ILE A 584 -0.01 -16.07 -20.96
N ARG A 585 1.17 -15.45 -20.81
CA ARG A 585 1.94 -14.87 -21.90
C ARG A 585 3.46 -15.01 -21.67
N PRO A 586 4.20 -15.70 -22.55
CA PRO A 586 5.65 -15.77 -22.45
C PRO A 586 6.30 -14.41 -22.73
N ILE A 587 7.45 -14.16 -22.09
CA ILE A 587 8.26 -12.96 -22.32
C ILE A 587 8.94 -13.07 -23.69
N PRO A 588 8.80 -12.09 -24.60
CA PRO A 588 9.46 -12.13 -25.89
C PRO A 588 10.99 -12.07 -25.76
N GLU A 589 11.70 -12.58 -26.77
CA GLU A 589 13.16 -12.78 -26.73
C GLU A 589 13.98 -11.52 -26.39
N LYS A 590 13.52 -10.34 -26.82
CA LYS A 590 14.19 -9.04 -26.59
C LYS A 590 13.73 -8.33 -25.31
N TRP A 591 12.92 -8.98 -24.49
CA TRP A 591 12.40 -8.46 -23.25
C TRP A 591 13.02 -9.18 -22.05
N LEU A 592 13.41 -8.41 -21.05
CA LEU A 592 13.93 -8.88 -19.78
C LEU A 592 13.00 -8.42 -18.66
N ARG A 593 12.40 -9.38 -17.97
CA ARG A 593 11.69 -9.13 -16.71
C ARG A 593 12.68 -9.08 -15.56
N VAL A 594 12.54 -8.09 -14.69
CA VAL A 594 13.16 -8.07 -13.36
C VAL A 594 12.07 -8.05 -12.30
N ASP A 595 12.29 -8.68 -11.14
CA ASP A 595 11.30 -8.69 -10.04
C ASP A 595 10.99 -7.28 -9.54
N THR A 596 12.01 -6.43 -9.52
CA THR A 596 11.92 -5.04 -9.12
C THR A 596 13.16 -4.27 -9.61
N PHE A 597 13.01 -2.97 -9.82
CA PHE A 597 14.14 -2.07 -10.08
C PHE A 597 14.83 -1.59 -8.78
N MET A 598 14.42 -2.14 -7.64
CA MET A 598 15.07 -1.88 -6.37
C MET A 598 16.36 -2.71 -6.24
N ARG A 599 17.48 -2.03 -5.98
CA ARG A 599 18.70 -2.70 -5.52
C ARG A 599 18.47 -3.21 -4.10
N ARG A 600 18.81 -4.48 -3.81
CA ARG A 600 19.22 -4.89 -2.45
C ARG A 600 20.54 -4.16 -2.15
N GLY A 601 20.51 -2.96 -1.57
CA GLY A 601 21.72 -2.13 -1.51
C GLY A 601 21.67 -0.75 -0.86
N GLU A 602 20.70 0.13 -1.18
CA GLU A 602 20.89 1.56 -0.87
C GLU A 602 19.60 2.26 -0.43
N LEU A 603 19.58 2.79 0.80
CA LEU A 603 18.46 3.52 1.39
C LEU A 603 18.90 4.83 2.07
N ASN A 604 19.97 5.46 1.56
CA ASN A 604 20.49 6.72 2.07
C ASN A 604 20.38 7.87 1.06
N CYS A 605 19.18 8.12 0.55
CA CYS A 605 18.77 9.52 0.48
C CYS A 605 18.61 9.99 1.92
N LYS A 606 19.55 10.84 2.36
CA LYS A 606 19.59 11.54 3.66
C LYS A 606 18.39 12.50 3.86
N ILE A 607 17.18 12.00 3.68
CA ILE A 607 15.95 12.69 4.08
C ILE A 607 15.64 12.19 5.49
N ASP A 608 15.93 13.04 6.47
CA ASP A 608 15.60 12.86 7.88
C ASP A 608 14.06 12.89 8.04
N LEU A 609 13.42 11.73 7.83
CA LEU A 609 11.98 11.58 8.00
C LEU A 609 11.69 11.22 9.46
N LYS A 610 11.56 12.23 10.31
CA LYS A 610 11.07 12.06 11.68
C LYS A 610 9.55 11.95 11.67
N ILE A 611 9.05 10.72 11.85
CA ILE A 611 7.63 10.46 12.11
C ILE A 611 7.39 10.77 13.59
N PRO A 612 6.37 11.56 13.96
CA PRO A 612 6.10 11.86 15.36
C PRO A 612 5.87 10.60 16.19
N GLU A 613 6.46 10.52 17.39
CA GLU A 613 6.37 9.35 18.28
C GLU A 613 4.92 8.95 18.57
N ILE A 614 3.99 9.91 18.68
CA ILE A 614 2.55 9.66 18.89
C ILE A 614 1.87 8.84 17.78
N PHE A 615 2.49 8.71 16.60
CA PHE A 615 2.03 7.85 15.51
C PHE A 615 2.67 6.45 15.55
N LEU A 616 3.81 6.31 16.23
CA LEU A 616 4.52 5.06 16.45
C LEU A 616 4.07 4.37 17.75
N GLU A 617 3.76 5.16 18.78
CA GLU A 617 3.17 4.75 20.06
C GLU A 617 1.66 4.62 19.93
N ARG A 618 1.20 3.43 19.55
CA ARG A 618 -0.22 3.09 19.43
C ARG A 618 -0.53 1.77 20.10
N ASP A 619 -1.77 1.62 20.56
CA ASP A 619 -2.35 0.32 20.90
C ASP A 619 -2.61 -0.44 19.59
N GLU A 620 -1.70 -1.35 19.22
CA GLU A 620 -1.75 -2.09 17.96
C GLU A 620 -2.97 -3.01 17.83
N GLN A 621 -3.67 -3.30 18.94
CA GLN A 621 -4.92 -4.07 18.94
C GLN A 621 -6.14 -3.20 18.59
N LYS A 622 -6.13 -1.91 18.95
CA LYS A 622 -7.25 -0.98 18.69
C LYS A 622 -7.02 -0.12 17.45
N ASN A 623 -5.79 0.33 17.24
CA ASN A 623 -5.45 1.36 16.26
C ASN A 623 -4.30 0.89 15.34
N LYS A 624 -4.62 0.58 14.08
CA LYS A 624 -3.63 0.28 13.04
C LYS A 624 -2.96 1.55 12.52
N LEU A 625 -1.75 1.42 11.98
CA LEU A 625 -1.03 2.47 11.26
C LEU A 625 -1.18 2.22 9.77
N ILE A 626 -1.83 3.14 9.06
CA ILE A 626 -2.16 3.04 7.64
C ILE A 626 -1.26 3.96 6.85
N TYR A 627 -0.70 3.51 5.73
CA TYR A 627 -0.03 4.40 4.78
C TYR A 627 -0.95 4.72 3.59
N LEU A 628 -1.27 5.99 3.39
CA LEU A 628 -2.02 6.48 2.22
C LEU A 628 -1.06 7.11 1.20
N SER A 629 -1.00 6.52 0.01
CA SER A 629 -0.18 7.01 -1.12
C SER A 629 -0.85 6.78 -2.47
N MET A 630 -1.36 7.86 -3.08
CA MET A 630 -1.97 7.84 -4.41
C MET A 630 -0.95 8.07 -5.56
N GLY A 631 0.35 7.96 -5.26
CA GLY A 631 1.40 8.29 -6.23
C GLY A 631 1.47 9.78 -6.56
N SER A 632 2.48 10.18 -7.34
CA SER A 632 2.67 11.58 -7.75
C SER A 632 1.56 12.10 -8.66
N MET A 633 0.99 11.22 -9.49
CA MET A 633 -0.07 11.57 -10.45
C MET A 633 -1.47 11.50 -9.83
N GLY A 634 -1.77 10.47 -9.03
CA GLY A 634 -3.07 10.35 -8.38
C GLY A 634 -3.31 11.38 -7.27
N SER A 635 -2.24 11.88 -6.63
CA SER A 635 -2.34 12.94 -5.61
C SER A 635 -2.52 14.36 -6.16
N VAL A 636 -2.49 14.53 -7.49
CA VAL A 636 -2.86 15.80 -8.16
C VAL A 636 -4.37 16.03 -8.06
N ASP A 637 -5.18 14.97 -7.93
CA ASP A 637 -6.61 15.13 -7.62
C ASP A 637 -6.79 15.50 -6.13
N VAL A 638 -6.75 16.81 -5.85
CA VAL A 638 -6.93 17.36 -4.50
C VAL A 638 -8.29 16.98 -3.91
N ASN A 639 -9.33 16.83 -4.73
CA ASN A 639 -10.66 16.47 -4.25
C ASN A 639 -10.70 15.01 -3.79
N LEU A 640 -10.08 14.11 -4.55
CA LEU A 640 -9.88 12.73 -4.14
C LEU A 640 -9.09 12.65 -2.83
N MET A 641 -7.99 13.39 -2.71
CA MET A 641 -7.18 13.41 -1.48
C MET A 641 -7.95 13.96 -0.28
N LYS A 642 -8.69 15.08 -0.44
CA LYS A 642 -9.58 15.63 0.61
C LYS A 642 -10.64 14.64 1.05
N ARG A 643 -11.22 13.91 0.08
CA ARG A 643 -12.24 12.88 0.35
C ARG A 643 -11.64 11.70 1.13
N LEU A 644 -10.48 11.19 0.71
CA LEU A 644 -9.78 10.10 1.41
C LEU A 644 -9.37 10.51 2.83
N VAL A 645 -8.86 11.73 3.01
CA VAL A 645 -8.57 12.31 4.32
C VAL A 645 -9.84 12.42 5.17
N SER A 646 -10.95 12.90 4.62
CA SER A 646 -12.23 13.03 5.33
C SER A 646 -12.86 11.69 5.74
N ILE A 647 -12.65 10.64 4.94
CA ILE A 647 -13.11 9.28 5.28
C ILE A 647 -12.23 8.70 6.39
N LEU A 648 -10.92 8.70 6.18
CA LEU A 648 -9.97 8.06 7.10
C LEU A 648 -9.85 8.82 8.44
N SER A 649 -10.20 10.11 8.48
CA SER A 649 -10.19 10.90 9.72
C SER A 649 -11.23 10.43 10.74
N LYS A 650 -12.29 9.78 10.26
CA LYS A 650 -13.34 9.19 11.12
C LYS A 650 -12.96 7.82 11.67
N SER A 651 -11.84 7.25 11.22
CA SER A 651 -11.37 5.96 11.72
C SER A 651 -10.61 6.12 13.03
N GLN A 652 -10.63 5.08 13.86
CA GLN A 652 -9.80 5.01 15.07
C GLN A 652 -8.30 4.82 14.77
N HIS A 653 -7.94 4.59 13.50
CA HIS A 653 -6.58 4.28 13.07
C HIS A 653 -5.73 5.55 12.90
N LYS A 654 -4.41 5.37 12.94
CA LYS A 654 -3.44 6.42 12.64
C LYS A 654 -3.04 6.34 11.18
N ILE A 655 -2.95 7.47 10.48
CA ILE A 655 -2.67 7.46 9.03
C ILE A 655 -1.43 8.31 8.72
N ILE A 656 -0.47 7.71 8.01
CA ILE A 656 0.63 8.41 7.36
C ILE A 656 0.22 8.73 5.92
N VAL A 657 0.21 10.00 5.55
CA VAL A 657 -0.26 10.48 4.24
C VAL A 657 0.89 11.02 3.41
N SER A 658 1.10 10.47 2.21
CA SER A 658 1.89 11.12 1.16
C SER A 658 0.98 12.13 0.44
N LYS A 659 1.12 13.43 0.79
CA LYS A 659 0.12 14.44 0.42
C LYS A 659 0.14 14.83 -1.07
N GLY A 660 1.24 14.56 -1.76
CA GLY A 660 1.41 14.90 -3.18
C GLY A 660 1.85 16.35 -3.43
N LEU A 661 2.00 16.68 -4.70
CA LEU A 661 2.43 18.01 -5.19
C LEU A 661 1.57 19.16 -4.65
N LEU A 662 0.26 18.91 -4.53
CA LEU A 662 -0.72 19.90 -4.06
C LEU A 662 -1.11 19.69 -2.59
N GLY A 663 -0.26 18.99 -1.83
CA GLY A 663 -0.53 18.65 -0.44
C GLY A 663 -0.80 19.84 0.46
N ASP A 664 -0.21 21.00 0.19
CA ASP A 664 -0.40 22.21 1.02
C ASP A 664 -1.78 22.87 0.84
N THR A 665 -2.63 22.34 -0.05
CA THR A 665 -3.98 22.85 -0.32
C THR A 665 -5.07 22.22 0.55
N TYR A 666 -4.71 21.28 1.42
CA TYR A 666 -5.62 20.64 2.37
C TYR A 666 -4.91 20.27 3.67
N GLU A 667 -5.71 20.21 4.74
CA GLU A 667 -5.24 19.87 6.08
C GLU A 667 -5.52 18.40 6.40
N LEU A 668 -4.68 17.85 7.30
CA LEU A 668 -4.80 16.48 7.81
C LEU A 668 -5.46 16.53 9.19
N ALA A 669 -6.25 15.52 9.52
CA ALA A 669 -6.90 15.40 10.83
C ALA A 669 -5.91 15.00 11.94
N ASP A 670 -6.32 15.10 13.21
CA ASP A 670 -5.46 14.80 14.37
C ASP A 670 -4.94 13.35 14.42
N ASN A 671 -5.66 12.41 13.80
CA ASN A 671 -5.22 11.03 13.66
C ASN A 671 -4.33 10.80 12.43
N MET A 672 -3.88 11.86 11.76
CA MET A 672 -3.09 11.80 10.53
C MET A 672 -1.81 12.62 10.61
N TRP A 673 -0.76 12.13 9.97
CA TRP A 673 0.49 12.86 9.77
C TRP A 673 0.98 12.65 8.34
N GLY A 674 1.57 13.66 7.73
CA GLY A 674 2.01 13.53 6.35
C GLY A 674 2.85 14.68 5.85
N LYS A 675 3.56 14.45 4.76
CA LYS A 675 4.33 15.44 4.00
C LYS A 675 3.96 15.33 2.52
N ASN A 676 4.26 16.37 1.73
CA ASN A 676 4.02 16.36 0.28
C ASN A 676 4.73 15.19 -0.43
N SER A 677 5.89 14.80 0.08
CA SER A 677 6.53 13.55 -0.30
C SER A 677 6.95 12.79 0.96
N VAL A 678 6.45 11.56 1.09
CA VAL A 678 6.83 10.62 2.14
C VAL A 678 7.59 9.47 1.49
N PRO A 679 8.84 9.18 1.88
CA PRO A 679 9.60 8.04 1.39
C PRO A 679 8.87 6.73 1.68
N GLN A 680 8.17 6.19 0.67
CA GLN A 680 7.30 5.01 0.79
C GLN A 680 8.04 3.84 1.45
N THR A 681 9.27 3.55 1.04
CA THR A 681 10.08 2.47 1.60
C THR A 681 10.56 2.66 3.04
N LYS A 682 10.54 3.89 3.59
CA LYS A 682 10.76 4.12 5.03
C LYS A 682 9.49 3.87 5.84
N VAL A 683 8.33 4.02 5.22
CA VAL A 683 7.02 3.92 5.89
C VAL A 683 6.40 2.53 5.77
N LEU A 684 6.54 1.87 4.62
CA LEU A 684 6.06 0.49 4.37
C LEU A 684 6.44 -0.49 5.49
N PRO A 685 7.66 -0.46 6.08
CA PRO A 685 8.00 -1.31 7.20
C PRO A 685 7.14 -1.13 8.44
N LEU A 686 6.76 0.11 8.72
CA LEU A 686 6.15 0.55 9.97
C LEU A 686 4.63 0.36 9.96
N VAL A 687 4.02 0.39 8.78
CA VAL A 687 2.57 0.37 8.64
C VAL A 687 2.00 -1.04 8.59
N ASP A 688 0.74 -1.15 8.98
CA ASP A 688 -0.03 -2.38 9.01
C ASP A 688 -0.75 -2.63 7.68
N VAL A 689 -1.17 -1.55 6.99
CA VAL A 689 -1.92 -1.59 5.72
C VAL A 689 -1.51 -0.41 4.84
N VAL A 690 -1.50 -0.62 3.52
CA VAL A 690 -1.28 0.43 2.53
C VAL A 690 -2.55 0.70 1.74
N ILE A 691 -2.90 1.96 1.54
CA ILE A 691 -3.92 2.41 0.60
C ILE A 691 -3.20 3.08 -0.56
N THR A 692 -3.36 2.54 -1.76
CA THR A 692 -2.63 3.04 -2.93
C THR A 692 -3.44 2.98 -4.22
N HIS A 693 -3.08 3.82 -5.18
CA HIS A 693 -3.65 3.81 -6.52
C HIS A 693 -3.35 2.56 -7.37
N GLY A 694 -2.45 1.67 -6.93
CA GLY A 694 -2.11 0.46 -7.69
C GLY A 694 -1.05 0.65 -8.77
N GLY A 695 -0.32 1.78 -8.74
CA GLY A 695 0.84 1.96 -9.61
C GLY A 695 1.87 0.84 -9.42
N THR A 696 2.53 0.46 -10.50
CA THR A 696 3.41 -0.72 -10.58
C THR A 696 4.46 -0.77 -9.49
N ASN A 697 5.14 0.35 -9.18
CA ASN A 697 6.10 0.41 -8.09
C ASN A 697 5.44 0.27 -6.71
N SER A 698 4.28 0.91 -6.47
CA SER A 698 3.55 0.79 -5.21
C SER A 698 3.08 -0.63 -4.95
N VAL A 699 2.58 -1.32 -5.98
CA VAL A 699 2.18 -2.73 -5.87
C VAL A 699 3.39 -3.61 -5.61
N THR A 700 4.45 -3.46 -6.40
CA THR A 700 5.69 -4.24 -6.28
C THR A 700 6.33 -4.08 -4.89
N GLU A 701 6.50 -2.86 -4.41
CA GLU A 701 7.12 -2.59 -3.10
C GLU A 701 6.28 -3.09 -1.93
N THR A 702 4.97 -2.88 -2.00
CA THR A 702 4.07 -3.31 -0.94
C THR A 702 4.00 -4.84 -0.88
N PHE A 703 4.02 -5.49 -2.05
CA PHE A 703 4.09 -6.95 -2.20
C PHE A 703 5.40 -7.51 -1.63
N VAL A 704 6.55 -6.93 -2.03
CA VAL A 704 7.88 -7.33 -1.53
C VAL A 704 7.99 -7.12 -0.01
N CYS A 705 7.37 -6.06 0.53
CA CYS A 705 7.31 -5.82 1.97
C CYS A 705 6.33 -6.72 2.73
N GLY A 706 5.58 -7.58 2.04
CA GLY A 706 4.59 -8.48 2.63
C GLY A 706 3.45 -7.75 3.33
N LYS A 707 3.06 -6.56 2.85
CA LYS A 707 2.03 -5.74 3.48
C LYS A 707 0.68 -5.91 2.77
N PRO A 708 -0.43 -6.00 3.53
CA PRO A 708 -1.76 -5.87 2.96
C PRO A 708 -1.92 -4.52 2.24
N MET A 709 -2.58 -4.53 1.09
CA MET A 709 -2.80 -3.32 0.31
C MET A 709 -4.25 -3.21 -0.18
N ILE A 710 -4.81 -2.01 -0.08
CA ILE A 710 -6.06 -1.61 -0.70
C ILE A 710 -5.69 -0.85 -1.95
N ILE A 711 -6.04 -1.40 -3.11
CA ILE A 711 -5.73 -0.82 -4.40
C ILE A 711 -6.95 -0.04 -4.93
N MET A 712 -6.73 1.21 -5.31
CA MET A 712 -7.71 2.13 -5.88
C MET A 712 -7.27 2.58 -7.28
N PRO A 713 -7.45 1.74 -8.32
CA PRO A 713 -7.00 2.08 -9.66
C PRO A 713 -7.65 3.37 -10.15
N LEU A 714 -6.84 4.29 -10.66
CA LEU A 714 -7.30 5.54 -11.25
C LEU A 714 -7.25 5.48 -12.79
N PHE A 715 -6.15 4.98 -13.36
CA PHE A 715 -5.93 4.94 -14.81
C PHE A 715 -4.89 3.87 -15.22
N ALA A 716 -4.83 3.59 -16.53
CA ALA A 716 -3.81 2.75 -17.18
C ALA A 716 -3.64 1.35 -16.56
N ASP A 717 -2.40 0.92 -16.35
CA ASP A 717 -1.97 -0.40 -15.87
C ASP A 717 -2.39 -0.71 -14.42
N GLN A 718 -2.88 0.28 -13.68
CA GLN A 718 -3.29 0.12 -12.28
C GLN A 718 -4.47 -0.85 -12.12
N TYR A 719 -5.37 -0.89 -13.12
CA TYR A 719 -6.51 -1.81 -13.12
C TYR A 719 -6.05 -3.26 -13.27
N ASP A 720 -5.11 -3.50 -14.17
CA ASP A 720 -4.53 -4.81 -14.44
C ASP A 720 -3.71 -5.30 -13.23
N ASN A 721 -2.97 -4.40 -12.61
CA ASN A 721 -2.23 -4.70 -11.38
C ASN A 721 -3.16 -5.12 -10.24
N ALA A 722 -4.30 -4.43 -10.08
CA ALA A 722 -5.29 -4.78 -9.06
C ALA A 722 -5.90 -6.16 -9.30
N GLN A 723 -6.36 -6.44 -10.52
CA GLN A 723 -6.92 -7.75 -10.89
C GLN A 723 -5.91 -8.88 -10.70
N ARG A 724 -4.63 -8.61 -11.00
CA ARG A 724 -3.58 -9.62 -10.91
C ARG A 724 -3.26 -10.03 -9.48
N VAL A 725 -3.17 -9.05 -8.58
CA VAL A 725 -2.97 -9.28 -7.14
C VAL A 725 -4.13 -10.10 -6.57
N GLU A 726 -5.37 -9.81 -6.98
CA GLU A 726 -6.58 -10.53 -6.54
C GLU A 726 -6.57 -11.99 -7.01
N LYS A 727 -6.28 -12.23 -8.30
CA LYS A 727 -6.21 -13.58 -8.88
C LYS A 727 -5.17 -14.49 -8.21
N LYS A 728 -4.11 -13.94 -7.64
CA LYS A 728 -3.04 -14.70 -6.96
C LYS A 728 -3.33 -15.02 -5.49
N GLY A 729 -4.56 -14.81 -5.02
CA GLY A 729 -5.00 -15.22 -3.69
C GLY A 729 -4.69 -14.21 -2.59
N PHE A 730 -4.23 -13.01 -2.93
CA PHE A 730 -4.22 -11.88 -2.00
C PHE A 730 -5.63 -11.32 -1.90
N LYS A 731 -6.17 -11.19 -0.68
CA LYS A 731 -7.48 -10.55 -0.49
C LYS A 731 -7.36 -9.05 -0.81
N ILE A 732 -7.90 -8.64 -1.95
CA ILE A 732 -8.21 -7.23 -2.23
C ILE A 732 -9.66 -6.99 -1.86
N VAL A 733 -9.94 -5.80 -1.34
CA VAL A 733 -11.30 -5.32 -1.10
C VAL A 733 -11.99 -5.12 -2.47
N GLU A 734 -13.01 -5.93 -2.75
CA GLU A 734 -13.77 -5.97 -4.02
C GLU A 734 -14.16 -4.59 -4.57
N GLN A 735 -14.27 -4.48 -5.90
CA GLN A 735 -14.88 -3.35 -6.63
C GLN A 735 -16.29 -2.95 -6.11
N ASN A 736 -16.96 -3.84 -5.38
CA ASN A 736 -18.30 -3.64 -4.80
C ASN A 736 -18.29 -3.21 -3.33
N CYS A 737 -17.13 -2.90 -2.75
CA CYS A 737 -17.09 -2.26 -1.45
C CYS A 737 -17.83 -0.92 -1.51
N GLU A 738 -18.71 -0.65 -0.54
CA GLU A 738 -19.46 0.62 -0.42
C GLU A 738 -18.54 1.85 -0.50
N ILE A 739 -17.27 1.70 -0.09
CA ILE A 739 -16.23 2.73 -0.17
C ILE A 739 -15.81 3.02 -1.64
N LEU A 740 -15.77 2.03 -2.53
CA LEU A 740 -15.34 2.20 -3.93
C LEU A 740 -16.44 2.69 -4.88
N GLN A 741 -17.71 2.28 -4.69
CA GLN A 741 -18.85 2.90 -5.42
C GLN A 741 -18.96 4.38 -5.10
N PHE A 742 -18.70 4.73 -3.85
CA PHE A 742 -18.65 6.09 -3.38
C PHE A 742 -17.50 6.88 -4.02
N LEU A 743 -16.30 6.29 -4.16
CA LEU A 743 -15.10 6.97 -4.66
C LEU A 743 -15.03 7.18 -6.18
N LYS A 744 -15.83 6.47 -6.98
CA LYS A 744 -15.73 6.54 -8.45
C LYS A 744 -16.40 7.74 -9.14
N ASN A 745 -17.29 8.49 -8.48
CA ASN A 745 -17.91 9.68 -9.09
C ASN A 745 -18.12 10.80 -8.07
N THR A 746 -17.29 11.85 -8.12
CA THR A 746 -17.64 13.14 -7.50
C THR A 746 -18.68 13.82 -8.37
N LEU A 747 -19.95 13.50 -8.11
CA LEU A 747 -21.08 14.22 -8.72
C LEU A 747 -21.14 15.67 -8.22
N THR A 748 -21.44 16.59 -9.12
CA THR A 748 -21.96 17.91 -8.78
C THR A 748 -23.47 17.82 -8.62
N ILE A 749 -23.97 18.05 -7.41
CA ILE A 749 -25.37 17.89 -7.06
C ILE A 749 -25.95 19.27 -6.76
N LEU A 750 -26.96 19.68 -7.53
CA LEU A 750 -27.65 20.95 -7.34
C LEU A 750 -28.95 20.74 -6.57
N PHE A 751 -29.03 21.30 -5.37
CA PHE A 751 -30.24 21.42 -4.58
C PHE A 751 -31.01 22.68 -4.99
N ALA A 752 -32.30 22.50 -5.28
CA ALA A 752 -33.25 23.56 -5.59
C ALA A 752 -34.46 23.44 -4.64
N PRO A 753 -34.32 23.86 -3.36
CA PRO A 753 -35.40 23.85 -2.39
C PRO A 753 -36.34 25.04 -2.57
N MET A 754 -37.58 24.88 -2.15
CA MET A 754 -38.55 25.96 -2.00
C MET A 754 -38.07 26.96 -0.94
N GLU A 755 -38.45 28.22 -1.11
CA GLU A 755 -38.14 29.34 -0.22
C GLU A 755 -38.88 29.24 1.14
N GLY A 756 -38.53 28.25 1.95
CA GLY A 756 -39.04 28.02 3.29
C GLY A 756 -37.99 27.38 4.19
N VAL A 757 -37.88 27.87 5.43
CA VAL A 757 -36.86 27.40 6.39
C VAL A 757 -36.94 25.89 6.61
N GLY A 758 -38.14 25.32 6.67
CA GLY A 758 -38.34 23.87 6.78
C GLY A 758 -37.78 23.07 5.59
N HIS A 759 -38.10 23.50 4.38
CA HIS A 759 -37.68 22.85 3.12
C HIS A 759 -36.16 22.90 2.95
N VAL A 760 -35.56 24.08 3.17
CA VAL A 760 -34.10 24.24 3.13
C VAL A 760 -33.43 23.39 4.20
N ASN A 761 -33.96 23.33 5.43
CA ASN A 761 -33.40 22.51 6.50
C ASN A 761 -33.44 21.00 6.19
N ALA A 762 -34.52 20.51 5.57
CA ALA A 762 -34.61 19.13 5.12
C ALA A 762 -33.55 18.81 4.07
N CYS A 763 -33.38 19.72 3.09
CA CYS A 763 -32.32 19.63 2.09
C CYS A 763 -30.91 19.64 2.71
N ILE A 764 -30.66 20.44 3.75
CA ILE A 764 -29.36 20.47 4.46
C ILE A 764 -29.02 19.08 5.01
N GLY A 765 -29.96 18.38 5.65
CA GLY A 765 -29.69 17.05 6.23
C GLY A 765 -29.18 16.05 5.19
N LEU A 766 -29.83 15.99 4.03
CA LEU A 766 -29.37 15.14 2.92
C LEU A 766 -28.07 15.67 2.29
N ALA A 767 -27.94 16.99 2.13
CA ALA A 767 -26.76 17.63 1.58
C ALA A 767 -25.50 17.39 2.42
N GLU A 768 -25.58 17.45 3.76
CA GLU A 768 -24.46 17.16 4.67
C GLU A 768 -23.99 15.72 4.49
N VAL A 769 -24.94 14.79 4.33
CA VAL A 769 -24.62 13.40 4.06
C VAL A 769 -23.89 13.31 2.72
N LEU A 770 -24.42 13.86 1.62
CA LEU A 770 -23.80 13.82 0.29
C LEU A 770 -22.45 14.55 0.22
N LEU A 771 -22.28 15.66 0.93
CA LEU A 771 -21.02 16.37 1.06
C LEU A 771 -20.02 15.55 1.88
N SER A 772 -20.45 14.90 2.96
CA SER A 772 -19.62 13.92 3.69
C SER A 772 -19.30 12.70 2.83
N ARG A 773 -20.12 12.46 1.80
CA ARG A 773 -19.85 11.51 0.72
C ARG A 773 -18.86 12.02 -0.35
N GLY A 774 -18.39 13.24 -0.15
CA GLY A 774 -17.42 13.97 -0.95
C GLY A 774 -17.95 14.51 -2.27
N HIS A 775 -19.27 14.53 -2.48
CA HIS A 775 -19.88 15.16 -3.66
C HIS A 775 -19.77 16.68 -3.58
N LYS A 776 -19.76 17.37 -4.73
CA LYS A 776 -19.84 18.83 -4.77
C LYS A 776 -21.31 19.22 -4.64
N VAL A 777 -21.67 19.90 -3.56
CA VAL A 777 -23.05 20.32 -3.30
C VAL A 777 -23.22 21.80 -3.59
N VAL A 778 -24.15 22.12 -4.49
CA VAL A 778 -24.54 23.48 -4.85
C VAL A 778 -25.98 23.70 -4.41
N PHE A 779 -26.27 24.83 -3.77
CA PHE A 779 -27.62 25.26 -3.41
C PHE A 779 -28.03 26.47 -4.25
N ALA A 780 -29.14 26.37 -4.97
CA ALA A 780 -29.82 27.52 -5.56
C ALA A 780 -30.85 28.03 -4.54
N VAL A 781 -30.55 29.13 -3.87
CA VAL A 781 -31.35 29.66 -2.76
C VAL A 781 -31.56 31.17 -2.87
N ASP A 782 -32.64 31.65 -2.28
CA ASP A 782 -32.95 33.08 -2.22
C ASP A 782 -31.88 33.91 -1.48
N GLN A 783 -31.78 35.20 -1.83
CA GLN A 783 -30.86 36.16 -1.22
C GLN A 783 -30.92 36.23 0.31
N SER A 784 -32.06 35.95 0.94
CA SER A 784 -32.16 35.90 2.40
C SER A 784 -31.27 34.82 3.06
N TYR A 785 -30.80 33.84 2.29
CA TYR A 785 -29.86 32.78 2.73
C TYR A 785 -28.38 33.09 2.50
N ALA A 786 -28.05 34.23 1.89
CA ALA A 786 -26.66 34.58 1.58
C ALA A 786 -25.73 34.45 2.80
N GLY A 787 -24.69 33.63 2.66
CA GLY A 787 -23.66 33.33 3.66
C GLY A 787 -24.07 32.33 4.74
N LYS A 788 -25.29 31.77 4.71
CA LYS A 788 -25.80 30.90 5.80
C LYS A 788 -25.55 29.41 5.58
N LEU A 789 -25.36 28.98 4.34
CA LEU A 789 -25.11 27.59 3.95
C LEU A 789 -23.62 27.30 3.74
N SER A 790 -22.83 28.33 3.44
CA SER A 790 -21.38 28.29 3.24
C SER A 790 -20.62 27.72 4.45
N PRO A 791 -21.00 27.98 5.72
CA PRO A 791 -20.37 27.36 6.89
C PRO A 791 -20.50 25.84 6.96
N PHE A 792 -21.47 25.25 6.25
CA PHE A 792 -21.61 23.80 6.11
C PHE A 792 -20.72 23.22 4.99
N GLY A 793 -20.02 24.07 4.23
CA GLY A 793 -19.17 23.66 3.11
C GLY A 793 -19.89 23.56 1.77
N PHE A 794 -21.15 24.01 1.69
CA PHE A 794 -21.92 24.05 0.44
C PHE A 794 -21.57 25.27 -0.41
N ILE A 795 -21.75 25.15 -1.73
CA ILE A 795 -21.66 26.27 -2.65
C ILE A 795 -23.02 26.95 -2.73
N GLU A 796 -23.07 28.22 -2.38
CA GLU A 796 -24.29 29.02 -2.50
C GLU A 796 -24.35 29.74 -3.86
N GLU A 797 -25.45 29.52 -4.57
CA GLU A 797 -25.84 30.35 -5.71
C GLU A 797 -27.11 31.10 -5.36
N ILE A 798 -26.97 32.42 -5.35
CA ILE A 798 -28.02 33.32 -4.87
C ILE A 798 -28.96 33.68 -6.01
N ILE A 799 -30.24 33.34 -5.83
CA ILE A 799 -31.34 33.83 -6.64
C ILE A 799 -31.80 35.15 -6.02
N THR A 800 -31.73 36.22 -6.81
CA THR A 800 -32.13 37.56 -6.38
C THR A 800 -33.58 37.84 -6.75
N SER A 801 -34.33 38.37 -5.79
CA SER A 801 -35.71 38.86 -5.95
C SER A 801 -35.84 40.19 -5.21
N GLU A 802 -36.51 41.18 -5.82
CA GLU A 802 -36.80 42.44 -5.12
C GLU A 802 -37.71 42.23 -3.91
N GLU A 803 -38.55 41.19 -3.95
CA GLU A 803 -39.52 40.91 -2.90
C GLU A 803 -38.86 40.39 -1.61
N SER A 804 -37.71 39.72 -1.68
CA SER A 804 -37.00 39.13 -0.54
C SER A 804 -35.85 40.00 0.01
N LYS A 805 -35.53 41.10 -0.67
CA LYS A 805 -34.42 41.98 -0.31
C LYS A 805 -34.58 42.55 1.10
N GLY A 806 -33.60 42.27 1.97
CA GLY A 806 -33.56 42.75 3.36
C GLY A 806 -34.43 41.97 4.34
N LYS A 807 -35.11 40.89 3.90
CA LYS A 807 -35.94 40.04 4.76
C LYS A 807 -35.17 38.86 5.36
N LYS A 808 -35.64 38.33 6.49
CA LYS A 808 -35.12 37.10 7.09
C LYS A 808 -35.56 35.87 6.26
N PRO A 809 -34.82 34.74 6.31
CA PRO A 809 -35.21 33.49 5.67
C PRO A 809 -36.65 33.08 5.97
N GLY A 810 -37.43 32.84 4.92
CA GLY A 810 -38.83 32.41 5.01
C GLY A 810 -39.82 33.50 5.47
N GLU A 811 -39.37 34.71 5.77
CA GLU A 811 -40.24 35.82 6.20
C GLU A 811 -41.21 36.25 5.09
N ASP A 812 -40.72 36.34 3.85
CA ASP A 812 -41.54 36.74 2.70
C ASP A 812 -42.68 35.75 2.44
N GLY A 813 -42.34 34.47 2.30
CA GLY A 813 -43.32 33.39 2.10
C GLY A 813 -44.32 33.28 3.24
N ALA A 814 -43.88 33.40 4.49
CA ALA A 814 -44.77 33.34 5.65
C ALA A 814 -45.74 34.54 5.70
N THR A 815 -45.27 35.75 5.38
CA THR A 815 -46.11 36.95 5.34
C THR A 815 -47.16 36.86 4.23
N LYS A 816 -46.78 36.36 3.06
CA LYS A 816 -47.71 36.08 1.94
C LYS A 816 -48.75 35.02 2.30
N LEU A 817 -48.33 33.97 3.01
CA LEU A 817 -49.24 32.92 3.49
C LEU A 817 -50.26 33.47 4.49
N LEU A 818 -49.85 34.31 5.43
CA LEU A 818 -50.76 34.99 6.36
C LEU A 818 -51.77 35.86 5.62
N ALA A 819 -51.30 36.68 4.66
CA ALA A 819 -52.15 37.56 3.85
C ALA A 819 -53.17 36.80 2.99
N SER A 820 -52.88 35.54 2.63
CA SER A 820 -53.80 34.68 1.86
C SER A 820 -55.01 34.18 2.66
N GLY A 821 -54.99 34.31 3.99
CA GLY A 821 -56.04 33.80 4.88
C GLY A 821 -55.96 32.29 5.17
N LEU A 822 -54.92 31.59 4.69
CA LEU A 822 -54.70 30.17 4.96
C LEU A 822 -54.31 29.86 6.42
N LEU A 823 -53.87 30.87 7.18
CA LEU A 823 -53.57 30.76 8.62
C LEU A 823 -54.72 31.27 9.52
N SER A 824 -55.96 31.09 9.08
CA SER A 824 -57.16 31.51 9.82
C SER A 824 -57.63 30.47 10.85
N THR A 825 -58.71 30.77 11.58
CA THR A 825 -59.33 29.85 12.55
C THR A 825 -60.28 28.82 11.90
N LYS A 826 -60.41 28.81 10.57
CA LYS A 826 -61.29 27.89 9.84
C LYS A 826 -60.67 26.50 9.77
N THR A 827 -61.52 25.48 9.71
CA THR A 827 -61.10 24.11 9.36
C THR A 827 -60.61 24.04 7.91
N SER A 828 -59.89 22.97 7.53
CA SER A 828 -59.42 22.78 6.15
C SER A 828 -60.58 22.78 5.14
N LEU A 829 -61.71 22.14 5.48
CA LEU A 829 -62.89 22.08 4.62
C LEU A 829 -63.56 23.47 4.47
N GLU A 830 -63.73 24.21 5.56
CA GLU A 830 -64.27 25.58 5.52
C GLU A 830 -63.36 26.53 4.74
N THR A 831 -62.05 26.34 4.85
CA THR A 831 -61.05 27.11 4.11
C THR A 831 -61.22 26.90 2.61
N LEU A 832 -61.25 25.63 2.16
CA LEU A 832 -61.50 25.29 0.75
C LEU A 832 -62.85 25.81 0.25
N LYS A 833 -63.94 25.60 1.01
CA LYS A 833 -65.27 26.12 0.65
C LYS A 833 -65.31 27.65 0.51
N SER A 834 -64.47 28.36 1.27
CA SER A 834 -64.43 29.83 1.25
C SER A 834 -63.53 30.43 0.16
N MET A 835 -62.79 29.60 -0.59
CA MET A 835 -61.82 30.05 -1.59
C MET A 835 -62.15 29.44 -2.96
N LYS A 836 -62.35 30.29 -4.00
CA LYS A 836 -62.56 29.81 -5.39
C LYS A 836 -61.27 29.35 -6.07
N SER A 837 -60.12 29.82 -5.59
CA SER A 837 -58.78 29.42 -6.01
C SER A 837 -57.82 29.64 -4.83
N MET A 838 -56.63 29.03 -4.87
CA MET A 838 -55.54 29.22 -3.90
C MET A 838 -54.63 30.41 -4.26
N PRO A 839 -54.84 31.65 -3.77
CA PRO A 839 -54.09 32.82 -4.24
C PRO A 839 -52.60 32.75 -3.90
N PHE A 840 -52.27 32.02 -2.83
CA PHE A 840 -50.89 31.73 -2.43
C PHE A 840 -50.13 30.93 -3.50
N MET A 841 -50.76 29.90 -4.09
CA MET A 841 -50.14 29.08 -5.13
C MET A 841 -49.92 29.88 -6.42
N ASP A 842 -50.84 30.78 -6.77
CA ASP A 842 -50.70 31.71 -7.90
C ASP A 842 -49.54 32.71 -7.70
N LEU A 843 -49.30 33.14 -6.47
CA LEU A 843 -48.17 34.01 -6.13
C LEU A 843 -46.84 33.24 -6.20
N MET A 844 -46.79 32.04 -5.61
CA MET A 844 -45.61 31.18 -5.68
C MET A 844 -45.23 30.82 -7.11
N LEU A 845 -46.20 30.47 -7.98
CA LEU A 845 -45.94 30.17 -9.39
C LEU A 845 -45.35 31.36 -10.14
N ARG A 846 -45.83 32.59 -9.85
CA ARG A 846 -45.29 33.82 -10.47
C ARG A 846 -43.83 34.07 -10.09
N THR A 847 -43.51 34.01 -8.79
CA THR A 847 -42.14 34.18 -8.30
C THR A 847 -41.24 33.06 -8.82
N PHE A 848 -41.72 31.81 -8.78
CA PHE A 848 -41.00 30.66 -9.29
C PHE A 848 -40.65 30.84 -10.78
N ARG A 849 -41.62 31.22 -11.62
CA ARG A 849 -41.40 31.50 -13.05
C ARG A 849 -40.38 32.62 -13.27
N ALA A 850 -40.46 33.71 -12.51
CA ALA A 850 -39.54 34.86 -12.64
C ALA A 850 -38.07 34.47 -12.36
N ASN A 851 -37.83 33.45 -11.54
CA ASN A 851 -36.51 32.97 -11.16
C ASN A 851 -35.89 31.96 -12.17
N GLU A 852 -36.64 31.53 -13.19
CA GLU A 852 -36.17 30.53 -14.17
C GLU A 852 -34.88 30.94 -14.93
N PRO A 853 -34.69 32.19 -15.38
CA PRO A 853 -33.44 32.60 -16.04
C PRO A 853 -32.22 32.48 -15.12
N GLN A 854 -32.38 32.75 -13.83
CA GLN A 854 -31.30 32.62 -12.84
C GLN A 854 -30.95 31.13 -12.62
N ARG A 855 -31.95 30.24 -12.55
CA ARG A 855 -31.72 28.79 -12.51
C ARG A 855 -30.97 28.28 -13.75
N LYS A 856 -31.35 28.74 -14.95
CA LYS A 856 -30.61 28.44 -16.20
C LYS A 856 -29.14 28.85 -16.11
N ALA A 857 -28.86 30.05 -15.59
CA ALA A 857 -27.49 30.53 -15.40
C ALA A 857 -26.70 29.68 -14.39
N ILE A 858 -27.32 29.27 -13.28
CA ILE A 858 -26.72 28.41 -12.26
C ILE A 858 -26.38 27.02 -12.82
N VAL A 859 -27.30 26.42 -13.58
CA VAL A 859 -27.08 25.14 -14.25
C VAL A 859 -25.94 25.25 -15.27
N ALA A 860 -25.91 26.31 -16.08
CA ALA A 860 -24.81 26.53 -17.03
C ALA A 860 -23.45 26.74 -16.33
N LYS A 861 -23.44 27.43 -15.18
CA LYS A 861 -22.23 27.72 -14.41
C LYS A 861 -21.62 26.47 -13.78
N HIS A 862 -22.45 25.59 -13.22
CA HIS A 862 -21.97 24.44 -12.43
C HIS A 862 -22.02 23.11 -13.17
N ASN A 863 -22.76 23.03 -14.29
CA ASN A 863 -23.03 21.82 -15.05
C ASN A 863 -23.33 20.59 -14.16
N PRO A 864 -24.39 20.64 -13.32
CA PRO A 864 -24.65 19.58 -12.36
C PRO A 864 -24.91 18.22 -13.00
N ASP A 865 -24.49 17.16 -12.31
CA ASP A 865 -24.71 15.77 -12.72
C ASP A 865 -26.07 15.26 -12.24
N VAL A 866 -26.55 15.74 -11.10
CA VAL A 866 -27.84 15.38 -10.51
C VAL A 866 -28.52 16.62 -9.92
N TYR A 867 -29.84 16.70 -10.06
CA TYR A 867 -30.67 17.70 -9.39
C TYR A 867 -31.44 17.10 -8.21
N ILE A 868 -31.52 17.81 -7.09
CA ILE A 868 -32.43 17.47 -5.98
C ILE A 868 -33.40 18.63 -5.83
N ILE A 869 -34.69 18.36 -6.02
CA ILE A 869 -35.73 19.37 -6.12
C ILE A 869 -36.74 19.14 -5.01
N ASP A 870 -36.98 20.16 -4.19
CA ASP A 870 -38.01 20.17 -3.15
C ASP A 870 -38.88 21.41 -3.35
N ASP A 871 -39.85 21.32 -4.26
CA ASP A 871 -40.75 22.44 -4.60
C ASP A 871 -42.13 21.91 -5.05
N PHE A 872 -43.14 22.78 -5.05
CA PHE A 872 -44.47 22.49 -5.58
C PHE A 872 -44.54 22.57 -7.11
N PHE A 873 -43.55 23.18 -7.75
CA PHE A 873 -43.50 23.37 -9.20
C PHE A 873 -42.22 22.78 -9.80
N GLY A 874 -42.35 22.08 -10.93
CA GLY A 874 -41.19 21.59 -11.67
C GLY A 874 -40.57 22.69 -12.53
N SER A 875 -39.30 23.04 -12.27
CA SER A 875 -38.55 23.95 -13.16
C SER A 875 -38.26 23.25 -14.49
N PRO A 876 -38.71 23.79 -15.65
CA PRO A 876 -38.49 23.17 -16.94
C PRO A 876 -37.00 22.87 -17.21
N THR A 877 -36.10 23.77 -16.80
CA THR A 877 -34.65 23.58 -16.91
C THR A 877 -34.13 22.35 -16.16
N LEU A 878 -34.73 22.01 -15.02
CA LEU A 878 -34.28 20.91 -14.18
C LEU A 878 -34.96 19.59 -14.55
N ILE A 879 -36.30 19.58 -14.64
CA ILE A 879 -37.09 18.34 -14.78
C ILE A 879 -37.08 17.78 -16.22
N HIS A 880 -36.82 18.60 -17.24
CA HIS A 880 -36.67 18.18 -18.64
C HIS A 880 -35.22 18.22 -19.13
N SER A 881 -34.28 18.29 -18.19
CA SER A 881 -32.87 18.09 -18.51
C SER A 881 -32.60 16.65 -18.95
N ASN A 882 -31.48 16.44 -19.66
CA ASN A 882 -30.95 15.10 -19.92
C ASN A 882 -30.16 14.53 -18.71
N LYS A 883 -30.35 15.09 -17.52
CA LYS A 883 -29.65 14.67 -16.30
C LYS A 883 -30.63 14.01 -15.32
N PRO A 884 -30.17 13.05 -14.50
CA PRO A 884 -30.98 12.51 -13.41
C PRO A 884 -31.41 13.61 -12.43
N TRP A 885 -32.64 13.51 -11.94
CA TRP A 885 -33.15 14.39 -10.89
C TRP A 885 -33.95 13.62 -9.86
N VAL A 886 -33.95 14.11 -8.63
CA VAL A 886 -34.61 13.50 -7.48
C VAL A 886 -35.66 14.47 -6.95
N LEU A 887 -36.88 13.98 -6.78
CA LEU A 887 -37.90 14.70 -6.02
C LEU A 887 -37.68 14.42 -4.53
N LEU A 888 -37.39 15.46 -3.75
CA LEU A 888 -37.35 15.40 -2.30
C LEU A 888 -38.62 16.04 -1.74
N CYS A 889 -39.41 15.25 -1.01
CA CYS A 889 -40.65 15.66 -0.39
C CYS A 889 -40.41 15.89 1.09
N SER A 890 -40.21 17.15 1.49
CA SER A 890 -40.03 17.52 2.90
C SER A 890 -41.35 17.74 3.65
N GLY A 891 -42.49 17.65 2.95
CA GLY A 891 -43.84 17.69 3.52
C GLY A 891 -44.46 16.32 3.77
N ASN A 892 -45.72 16.31 4.22
CA ASN A 892 -46.47 15.07 4.46
C ASN A 892 -46.64 14.26 3.16
N PRO A 893 -46.39 12.94 3.16
CA PRO A 893 -46.39 12.12 1.94
C PRO A 893 -47.74 12.02 1.22
N LEU A 894 -48.86 12.29 1.90
CA LEU A 894 -50.18 12.33 1.27
C LEU A 894 -50.28 13.39 0.16
N PHE A 895 -49.47 14.45 0.20
CA PHE A 895 -49.50 15.50 -0.82
C PHE A 895 -48.88 15.08 -2.15
N TYR A 896 -48.05 14.03 -2.13
CA TYR A 896 -47.23 13.66 -3.28
C TYR A 896 -47.63 12.32 -3.87
N ILE A 897 -47.93 11.33 -3.01
CA ILE A 897 -48.36 9.99 -3.44
C ILE A 897 -49.88 9.91 -3.28
N ASP A 898 -50.60 10.08 -4.39
CA ASP A 898 -52.07 9.93 -4.37
C ASP A 898 -52.44 8.45 -4.29
N ASP A 899 -53.31 8.10 -3.34
CA ASP A 899 -53.89 6.77 -3.22
C ASP A 899 -55.25 6.85 -2.54
N ASP A 900 -56.27 6.29 -3.19
CA ASP A 900 -57.64 6.33 -2.68
C ASP A 900 -57.78 5.64 -1.33
N ARG A 901 -56.85 4.77 -0.91
CA ARG A 901 -56.88 4.12 0.42
C ARG A 901 -56.50 5.07 1.55
N THR A 902 -55.83 6.18 1.25
CA THR A 902 -55.32 7.15 2.24
C THR A 902 -56.20 8.40 2.34
N PRO A 903 -56.22 9.10 3.50
CA PRO A 903 -56.99 10.34 3.64
C PRO A 903 -56.58 11.41 2.61
N PRO A 904 -57.50 12.29 2.19
CA PRO A 904 -57.15 13.38 1.29
C PRO A 904 -56.06 14.26 1.92
N PRO A 905 -55.02 14.65 1.16
CA PRO A 905 -53.98 15.52 1.68
C PRO A 905 -54.54 16.86 2.15
N ALA A 906 -53.97 17.39 3.24
CA ALA A 906 -54.41 18.61 3.93
C ALA A 906 -55.78 18.53 4.65
N SER A 907 -56.50 17.42 4.59
CA SER A 907 -57.84 17.32 5.22
C SER A 907 -57.80 17.26 6.75
N GLY A 908 -56.75 16.66 7.31
CA GLY A 908 -56.70 16.32 8.74
C GLY A 908 -57.62 15.18 9.14
N TYR A 909 -58.21 14.46 8.18
CA TYR A 909 -59.08 13.32 8.46
C TYR A 909 -58.30 12.07 8.88
N PRO A 910 -58.86 11.25 9.77
CA PRO A 910 -58.21 10.01 10.21
C PRO A 910 -58.26 8.95 9.11
N SER A 911 -57.33 7.99 9.12
CA SER A 911 -57.24 6.88 8.15
C SER A 911 -58.47 5.96 8.12
N ASN A 912 -59.23 5.91 9.21
CA ASN A 912 -60.49 5.19 9.33
C ASN A 912 -61.74 6.11 9.22
N GLY A 913 -61.57 7.31 8.66
CA GLY A 913 -62.62 8.33 8.53
C GLY A 913 -63.68 8.03 7.46
N ASP A 914 -64.70 8.87 7.41
CA ASP A 914 -65.81 8.77 6.46
C ASP A 914 -65.35 9.05 5.02
N ARG A 915 -65.49 8.04 4.15
CA ARG A 915 -65.11 8.09 2.74
C ARG A 915 -65.88 9.15 1.94
N LYS A 916 -67.11 9.47 2.32
CA LYS A 916 -67.88 10.54 1.66
C LYS A 916 -67.26 11.92 1.92
N LEU A 917 -66.78 12.15 3.16
CA LEU A 917 -66.05 13.37 3.48
C LEU A 917 -64.72 13.44 2.72
N TRP A 918 -64.09 12.29 2.47
CA TRP A 918 -62.87 12.23 1.67
C TRP A 918 -63.13 12.63 0.22
N GLU A 919 -64.17 12.07 -0.39
CA GLU A 919 -64.60 12.38 -1.75
C GLU A 919 -64.98 13.86 -1.92
N GLU A 920 -65.80 14.41 -1.01
CA GLU A 920 -66.18 15.84 -1.01
C GLU A 920 -64.94 16.75 -0.92
N PHE A 921 -64.00 16.42 -0.04
CA PHE A 921 -62.77 17.20 0.12
C PHE A 921 -61.87 17.13 -1.12
N LEU A 922 -61.73 15.94 -1.73
CA LEU A 922 -60.95 15.75 -2.94
C LEU A 922 -61.54 16.53 -4.12
N GLU A 923 -62.87 16.53 -4.28
CA GLU A 923 -63.55 17.30 -5.33
C GLU A 923 -63.26 18.80 -5.20
N LEU A 924 -63.47 19.36 -3.99
CA LEU A 924 -63.21 20.77 -3.70
C LEU A 924 -61.72 21.13 -3.88
N LYS A 925 -60.81 20.29 -3.39
CA LYS A 925 -59.37 20.47 -3.57
C LYS A 925 -59.02 20.49 -5.07
N ASN A 926 -59.48 19.50 -5.83
CA ASN A 926 -59.19 19.39 -7.25
C ASN A 926 -59.70 20.61 -8.02
N GLU A 927 -60.88 21.13 -7.67
CA GLU A 927 -61.42 22.36 -8.24
C GLU A 927 -60.55 23.58 -7.89
N SER A 928 -60.18 23.76 -6.61
CA SER A 928 -59.35 24.89 -6.16
C SER A 928 -57.93 24.90 -6.73
N PHE A 929 -57.36 23.73 -7.03
CA PHE A 929 -56.01 23.58 -7.58
C PHE A 929 -55.99 23.62 -9.12
N LYS A 930 -57.11 23.38 -9.79
CA LYS A 930 -57.24 23.32 -11.26
C LYS A 930 -56.66 24.55 -11.97
N SER A 931 -56.92 25.75 -11.44
CA SER A 931 -56.44 27.00 -12.06
C SER A 931 -54.91 27.09 -12.13
N HIS A 932 -54.21 26.57 -11.12
CA HIS A 932 -52.75 26.63 -11.02
C HIS A 932 -52.10 25.64 -11.98
N ALA A 933 -52.64 24.42 -12.07
CA ALA A 933 -52.19 23.43 -13.04
C ALA A 933 -52.32 23.94 -14.48
N ILE A 934 -53.44 24.64 -14.79
CA ILE A 934 -53.63 25.28 -16.10
C ILE A 934 -52.56 26.35 -16.37
N LYS A 935 -52.30 27.24 -15.41
CA LYS A 935 -51.29 28.31 -15.56
C LYS A 935 -49.87 27.76 -15.67
N TYR A 936 -49.54 26.73 -14.89
CA TYR A 936 -48.26 26.04 -14.96
C TYR A 936 -48.08 25.37 -16.34
N ASN A 937 -49.08 24.61 -16.80
CA ASN A 937 -49.02 23.97 -18.12
C ASN A 937 -48.98 24.97 -19.29
N ALA A 938 -49.62 26.13 -19.15
CA ALA A 938 -49.47 27.23 -20.10
C ALA A 938 -48.02 27.72 -20.17
N TRP A 939 -47.37 27.91 -19.02
CA TRP A 939 -45.94 28.26 -18.96
C TRP A 939 -45.03 27.16 -19.53
N MET A 940 -45.28 25.89 -19.22
CA MET A 940 -44.51 24.76 -19.81
C MET A 940 -44.58 24.76 -21.34
N LYS A 941 -45.78 25.01 -21.89
CA LYS A 941 -45.99 25.12 -23.33
C LYS A 941 -45.25 26.32 -23.94
N GLU A 942 -45.24 27.47 -23.25
CA GLU A 942 -44.48 28.67 -23.66
C GLU A 942 -42.97 28.40 -23.72
N GLU A 943 -42.43 27.64 -22.77
CA GLU A 943 -41.01 27.22 -22.75
C GLU A 943 -40.70 26.04 -23.70
N GLY A 944 -41.71 25.49 -24.40
CA GLY A 944 -41.54 24.40 -25.36
C GLY A 944 -41.44 23.00 -24.76
N PHE A 945 -41.90 22.80 -23.53
CA PHE A 945 -41.84 21.53 -22.82
C PHE A 945 -43.21 20.82 -22.73
N PRO A 946 -43.23 19.49 -22.52
CA PRO A 946 -44.46 18.73 -22.29
C PRO A 946 -45.26 19.27 -21.09
N ILE A 947 -46.59 19.25 -21.22
CA ILE A 947 -47.50 19.54 -20.10
C ILE A 947 -47.54 18.35 -19.14
N THR A 948 -47.79 18.61 -17.85
CA THR A 948 -47.98 17.54 -16.86
C THR A 948 -49.41 17.00 -16.91
N THR A 949 -49.55 15.70 -16.62
CA THR A 949 -50.84 15.02 -16.44
C THR A 949 -51.28 15.07 -14.96
N ASN A 950 -52.55 14.82 -14.68
CA ASN A 950 -53.09 14.66 -13.32
C ASN A 950 -53.09 15.92 -12.42
N ASN A 951 -53.19 17.12 -12.99
CA ASN A 951 -53.25 18.41 -12.25
C ASN A 951 -52.07 18.67 -11.28
N LYS A 952 -50.96 17.91 -11.38
CA LYS A 952 -49.75 18.14 -10.58
C LYS A 952 -48.79 19.06 -11.33
N ALA A 953 -48.40 20.16 -10.69
CA ALA A 953 -47.40 21.08 -11.25
C ALA A 953 -45.94 20.61 -11.00
N MET A 954 -45.75 19.65 -10.10
CA MET A 954 -44.50 18.91 -9.92
C MET A 954 -44.76 17.44 -10.24
N PRO A 955 -44.20 16.88 -11.32
CA PRO A 955 -44.35 15.46 -11.62
C PRO A 955 -43.46 14.61 -10.70
N ASP A 956 -43.76 13.31 -10.62
CA ASP A 956 -42.85 12.34 -10.01
C ASP A 956 -41.57 12.23 -10.87
N SER A 957 -40.43 12.10 -10.21
CA SER A 957 -39.18 11.80 -10.88
C SER A 957 -39.21 10.41 -11.50
N PRO A 958 -38.81 10.28 -12.78
CA PRO A 958 -38.60 8.97 -13.38
C PRO A 958 -37.32 8.29 -12.87
N TYR A 959 -36.53 8.91 -12.00
CA TYR A 959 -35.30 8.35 -11.44
C TYR A 959 -35.48 7.92 -9.99
N LEU A 960 -35.80 8.86 -9.09
CA LEU A 960 -35.95 8.60 -7.65
C LEU A 960 -36.78 9.68 -6.97
N ASN A 961 -37.66 9.28 -6.06
CA ASN A 961 -38.48 10.15 -5.22
C ASN A 961 -38.26 9.76 -3.76
N ILE A 962 -38.07 10.74 -2.88
CA ILE A 962 -37.73 10.52 -1.47
C ILE A 962 -38.66 11.35 -0.60
N TYR A 963 -39.23 10.78 0.45
CA TYR A 963 -39.95 11.54 1.48
C TYR A 963 -39.53 11.14 2.88
N GLY A 964 -39.67 12.08 3.82
CA GLY A 964 -39.29 11.89 5.22
C GLY A 964 -40.51 11.73 6.12
N TYR A 965 -40.77 10.52 6.61
CA TYR A 965 -41.82 10.23 7.59
C TYR A 965 -41.46 8.99 8.43
N PRO A 966 -41.57 9.02 9.76
CA PRO A 966 -41.26 7.86 10.60
C PRO A 966 -42.16 6.68 10.25
N GLU A 967 -41.59 5.47 10.21
CA GLU A 967 -42.31 4.25 9.85
C GLU A 967 -43.59 4.07 10.68
N GLU A 968 -43.57 4.36 11.98
CA GLU A 968 -44.72 4.20 12.88
C GLU A 968 -45.87 5.17 12.60
N LEU A 969 -45.61 6.25 11.86
CA LEU A 969 -46.61 7.24 11.47
C LEU A 969 -47.01 7.11 10.00
N ASP A 970 -46.23 6.38 9.19
CA ASP A 970 -46.40 6.31 7.75
C ASP A 970 -47.70 5.58 7.35
N TYR A 971 -48.11 5.79 6.10
CA TYR A 971 -49.31 5.21 5.50
C TYR A 971 -48.98 3.95 4.69
N THR A 972 -47.79 3.37 4.87
CA THR A 972 -47.31 2.22 4.08
C THR A 972 -48.12 0.95 4.35
N ASP A 973 -48.77 0.87 5.51
CA ASP A 973 -49.75 -0.16 5.89
C ASP A 973 -51.03 -0.11 5.04
N LEU A 974 -51.47 1.10 4.66
CA LEU A 974 -52.65 1.34 3.83
C LEU A 974 -52.32 1.40 2.33
N ARG A 975 -51.09 1.82 1.99
CA ARG A 975 -50.63 2.12 0.64
C ARG A 975 -49.24 1.53 0.39
N PRO A 976 -49.07 0.54 -0.52
CA PRO A 976 -47.76 0.11 -0.95
C PRO A 976 -47.02 1.25 -1.66
N LEU A 977 -45.71 1.32 -1.46
CA LEU A 977 -44.87 2.32 -2.10
C LEU A 977 -44.70 2.03 -3.61
N PRO A 978 -44.85 3.04 -4.48
CA PRO A 978 -44.51 2.86 -5.89
C PRO A 978 -43.01 2.60 -6.08
N GLU A 979 -42.64 1.93 -7.17
CA GLU A 979 -41.29 1.37 -7.40
C GLU A 979 -40.13 2.38 -7.24
N LYS A 980 -40.34 3.66 -7.57
CA LYS A 980 -39.31 4.71 -7.54
C LYS A 980 -39.42 5.63 -6.32
N TRP A 981 -40.16 5.22 -5.30
CA TRP A 981 -40.35 5.96 -4.07
C TRP A 981 -39.59 5.30 -2.92
N LEU A 982 -38.86 6.12 -2.17
CA LEU A 982 -38.10 5.73 -1.00
C LEU A 982 -38.59 6.52 0.22
N SER A 983 -38.96 5.81 1.28
CA SER A 983 -39.22 6.41 2.59
C SER A 983 -37.94 6.48 3.42
N VAL A 984 -37.79 7.56 4.20
CA VAL A 984 -36.78 7.69 5.26
C VAL A 984 -37.46 8.24 6.51
N ASP A 985 -36.95 7.93 7.71
CA ASP A 985 -37.62 8.35 8.95
C ASP A 985 -37.70 9.87 9.10
N ALA A 986 -36.59 10.56 8.80
CA ALA A 986 -36.51 12.02 8.89
C ALA A 986 -35.27 12.57 8.17
N PHE A 987 -35.37 13.83 7.73
CA PHE A 987 -34.23 14.60 7.22
C PHE A 987 -33.52 15.34 8.37
N MET A 988 -32.81 14.60 9.22
CA MET A 988 -32.11 15.15 10.39
C MET A 988 -30.74 15.77 10.04
N ARG A 989 -30.52 17.00 10.48
CA ARG A 989 -29.23 17.72 10.37
C ARG A 989 -28.26 17.28 11.47
N ARG A 990 -26.95 17.20 11.20
CA ARG A 990 -25.94 16.77 12.18
C ARG A 990 -25.50 17.90 13.11
N GLY A 991 -26.39 18.38 13.97
CA GLY A 991 -26.08 19.31 15.07
C GLY A 991 -25.53 20.68 14.64
N GLU A 992 -26.10 21.77 15.14
CA GLU A 992 -25.52 23.09 14.89
C GLU A 992 -24.18 23.19 15.62
N LYS A 993 -23.11 23.65 14.95
CA LYS A 993 -21.77 23.87 15.56
C LYS A 993 -21.79 24.90 16.69
N GLN A 994 -22.91 25.61 16.86
CA GLN A 994 -23.09 26.62 17.88
C GLN A 994 -23.70 25.98 19.13
N GLU A 995 -22.97 26.04 20.23
CA GLU A 995 -23.43 25.53 21.53
C GLU A 995 -24.59 26.40 22.03
N PHE A 996 -25.82 25.88 22.00
CA PHE A 996 -26.97 26.56 22.60
C PHE A 996 -27.03 26.23 24.09
N LYS A 997 -26.61 27.18 24.93
CA LYS A 997 -26.72 27.03 26.38
C LYS A 997 -28.13 27.39 26.84
N ILE A 998 -28.84 26.42 27.42
CA ILE A 998 -30.10 26.68 28.14
C ILE A 998 -29.79 27.64 29.31
N PRO A 999 -30.53 28.75 29.48
CA PRO A 999 -30.25 29.70 30.55
C PRO A 999 -30.28 29.04 31.93
N ASP A 1000 -29.35 29.39 32.81
CA ASP A 1000 -29.14 28.68 34.09
C ASP A 1000 -30.42 28.63 34.96
N LYS A 1001 -31.29 29.65 34.87
CA LYS A 1001 -32.61 29.71 35.54
C LYS A 1001 -33.57 28.55 35.18
N PHE A 1002 -33.31 27.82 34.09
CA PHE A 1002 -34.08 26.65 33.67
C PHE A 1002 -33.46 25.34 34.18
N ASN A 1003 -32.19 25.34 34.61
CA ASN A 1003 -31.47 24.16 35.09
C ASN A 1003 -31.79 23.83 36.56
N ASP A 1004 -32.14 24.83 37.37
CA ASP A 1004 -32.46 24.67 38.81
C ASP A 1004 -33.89 24.16 39.09
N ARG A 1005 -34.59 23.62 38.08
CA ARG A 1005 -35.97 23.15 38.22
C ARG A 1005 -36.04 21.75 38.84
N ASP A 1006 -37.05 21.51 39.67
CA ASP A 1006 -37.43 20.15 40.10
C ASP A 1006 -38.02 19.40 38.89
N ILE A 1007 -37.26 18.46 38.32
CA ILE A 1007 -37.64 17.72 37.09
C ILE A 1007 -38.89 16.87 37.30
N GLU A 1008 -39.22 16.47 38.53
CA GLU A 1008 -40.45 15.70 38.80
C GLU A 1008 -41.69 16.60 38.77
N LYS A 1009 -41.58 17.85 39.24
CA LYS A 1009 -42.71 18.81 39.31
C LYS A 1009 -42.79 19.77 38.12
N SER A 1010 -41.67 20.06 37.48
CA SER A 1010 -41.55 21.05 36.41
C SER A 1010 -40.78 20.48 35.22
N LYS A 1011 -41.50 20.24 34.12
CA LYS A 1011 -40.93 19.82 32.85
C LYS A 1011 -40.45 21.02 32.04
N LEU A 1012 -39.54 20.76 31.11
CA LEU A 1012 -39.11 21.73 30.10
C LEU A 1012 -39.92 21.49 28.83
N ILE A 1013 -40.64 22.50 28.36
CA ILE A 1013 -41.48 22.44 27.17
C ILE A 1013 -40.86 23.33 26.10
N TYR A 1014 -40.75 22.83 24.88
CA TYR A 1014 -40.34 23.62 23.72
C TYR A 1014 -41.56 23.95 22.86
N LEU A 1015 -41.90 25.23 22.75
CA LEU A 1015 -42.98 25.72 21.90
C LEU A 1015 -42.40 26.24 20.58
N SER A 1016 -42.82 25.66 19.46
CA SER A 1016 -42.51 26.15 18.13
C SER A 1016 -43.68 25.89 17.18
N LEU A 1017 -44.06 26.92 16.41
CA LEU A 1017 -45.01 26.80 15.28
C LEU A 1017 -44.29 26.88 13.92
N GLY A 1018 -42.96 26.73 13.90
CA GLY A 1018 -42.15 26.90 12.70
C GLY A 1018 -42.17 28.32 12.13
N SER A 1019 -41.51 28.54 10.99
CA SER A 1019 -41.42 29.86 10.36
C SER A 1019 -42.76 30.35 9.79
N MET A 1020 -43.63 29.43 9.36
CA MET A 1020 -44.93 29.76 8.75
C MET A 1020 -46.06 29.92 9.77
N GLY A 1021 -46.09 29.19 10.88
CA GLY A 1021 -47.14 29.34 11.89
C GLY A 1021 -46.89 30.53 12.83
N SER A 1022 -45.62 30.84 13.11
CA SER A 1022 -45.24 31.90 14.06
C SER A 1022 -45.56 33.34 13.60
N VAL A 1023 -45.86 33.57 12.32
CA VAL A 1023 -46.30 34.88 11.83
C VAL A 1023 -47.72 35.25 12.25
N ASN A 1024 -48.52 34.28 12.73
CA ASN A 1024 -49.77 34.58 13.41
C ASN A 1024 -49.47 35.05 14.84
N VAL A 1025 -49.11 36.33 14.97
CA VAL A 1025 -48.68 36.95 16.22
C VAL A 1025 -49.77 36.87 17.30
N ASP A 1026 -51.05 36.98 16.93
CA ASP A 1026 -52.16 36.89 17.88
C ASP A 1026 -52.28 35.48 18.46
N LEU A 1027 -52.10 34.44 17.64
CA LEU A 1027 -52.02 33.06 18.11
C LEU A 1027 -50.80 32.85 19.01
N MET A 1028 -49.62 33.36 18.65
CA MET A 1028 -48.42 33.26 19.50
C MET A 1028 -48.60 33.96 20.85
N LYS A 1029 -49.14 35.18 20.87
CA LYS A 1029 -49.47 35.91 22.11
C LYS A 1029 -50.44 35.11 22.98
N ARG A 1030 -51.48 34.53 22.39
CA ARG A 1030 -52.44 33.69 23.10
C ARG A 1030 -51.79 32.43 23.68
N LEU A 1031 -50.99 31.71 22.90
CA LEU A 1031 -50.28 30.52 23.37
C LEU A 1031 -49.31 30.85 24.50
N VAL A 1032 -48.49 31.89 24.35
CA VAL A 1032 -47.57 32.37 25.39
C VAL A 1032 -48.33 32.76 26.66
N SER A 1033 -49.45 33.48 26.54
CA SER A 1033 -50.29 33.87 27.69
C SER A 1033 -50.95 32.70 28.42
N ILE A 1034 -51.30 31.63 27.70
CA ILE A 1034 -51.87 30.41 28.31
C ILE A 1034 -50.76 29.61 28.99
N LEU A 1035 -49.65 29.42 28.28
CA LEU A 1035 -48.53 28.60 28.72
C LEU A 1035 -47.74 29.23 29.88
N SER A 1036 -47.71 30.56 29.98
CA SER A 1036 -47.12 31.27 31.13
C SER A 1036 -47.85 31.00 32.45
N LYS A 1037 -49.08 30.48 32.42
CA LYS A 1037 -49.81 30.05 33.63
C LYS A 1037 -49.45 28.63 34.07
N SER A 1038 -48.63 27.91 33.29
CA SER A 1038 -48.23 26.55 33.65
C SER A 1038 -47.11 26.55 34.70
N GLN A 1039 -47.02 25.46 35.45
CA GLN A 1039 -45.92 25.18 36.38
C GLN A 1039 -44.61 24.77 35.69
N HIS A 1040 -44.63 24.66 34.35
CA HIS A 1040 -43.52 24.17 33.54
C HIS A 1040 -42.67 25.34 33.03
N LYS A 1041 -41.41 25.02 32.70
CA LYS A 1041 -40.48 25.96 32.09
C LYS A 1041 -40.58 25.86 30.58
N ILE A 1042 -40.71 27.00 29.89
CA ILE A 1042 -41.08 26.97 28.47
C ILE A 1042 -40.08 27.75 27.63
N ILE A 1043 -39.45 27.06 26.69
CA ILE A 1043 -38.61 27.67 25.67
C ILE A 1043 -39.50 27.95 24.47
N VAL A 1044 -39.60 29.22 24.08
CA VAL A 1044 -40.44 29.66 22.95
C VAL A 1044 -39.55 30.04 21.77
N SER A 1045 -39.74 29.34 20.64
CA SER A 1045 -39.20 29.78 19.36
C SER A 1045 -40.04 30.94 18.82
N LYS A 1046 -39.53 32.17 18.95
CA LYS A 1046 -40.34 33.38 18.69
C LYS A 1046 -40.70 33.59 17.21
N GLY A 1047 -40.02 32.92 16.27
CA GLY A 1047 -40.24 33.07 14.84
C GLY A 1047 -39.72 34.38 14.25
N VAL A 1048 -39.97 34.59 12.95
CA VAL A 1048 -39.42 35.74 12.20
C VAL A 1048 -39.95 37.10 12.67
N LEU A 1049 -41.21 37.14 13.15
CA LEU A 1049 -41.87 38.31 13.74
C LEU A 1049 -41.81 38.31 15.28
N GLY A 1050 -40.88 37.56 15.86
CA GLY A 1050 -40.76 37.36 17.31
C GLY A 1050 -40.57 38.64 18.11
N ASP A 1051 -40.02 39.69 17.51
CA ASP A 1051 -39.75 40.97 18.17
C ASP A 1051 -41.04 41.79 18.43
N THR A 1052 -42.20 41.30 17.98
CA THR A 1052 -43.51 42.00 18.12
C THR A 1052 -44.29 41.62 19.39
N TYR A 1053 -43.74 40.74 20.22
CA TYR A 1053 -44.32 40.35 21.51
C TYR A 1053 -43.25 39.93 22.51
N GLU A 1054 -43.57 40.08 23.79
CA GLU A 1054 -42.69 39.72 24.90
C GLU A 1054 -43.03 38.36 25.48
N LEU A 1055 -42.01 37.71 26.06
CA LEU A 1055 -42.18 36.48 26.82
C LEU A 1055 -42.37 36.82 28.31
N ALA A 1056 -43.13 35.98 29.02
CA ALA A 1056 -43.20 36.06 30.47
C ALA A 1056 -41.89 35.56 31.12
N ASP A 1057 -41.71 35.81 32.41
CA ASP A 1057 -40.47 35.48 33.13
C ASP A 1057 -40.16 33.97 33.21
N ASN A 1058 -41.20 33.12 33.15
CA ASN A 1058 -41.15 31.70 33.53
C ASN A 1058 -40.73 30.72 32.44
#